data_AF-A0A7X7T9P5-F1
#
_entry.id   AF-A0A7X7T9P5-F1
#
_cell.length_a   1.000
_cell.length_b   1.000
_cell.length_c   1.000
_cell.angle_alpha   90.00
_cell.angle_beta   90.00
_cell.angle_gamma   90.00
#
_symmetry.space_group_name_H-M   'P 1'
#
loop_
_entity.id
_entity.type
_entity.pdbx_description
1 polymer ?
#
loop_
_entity_poly.entity_id
_entity_poly.type
_entity_poly.pdbx_seq_one_letter_code
_entity_poly.pdbx_strand_id
1 'polypeptide(L)'
;MKHPTIVWIGFIVCFGMGPSAFLKAADPVKIILDVDLAEDVDDAGALAVLHALANRGEAEILGILISSNNEWIVPCADAINTWYGRPDLPIGYQRGLRFGYQNKTDPDRQTVSKYAEAIARKFPHDLQKSSDAPAAALLCRKLLATQPDQSVTIVTVGFLTNLRDLLDSRPDEYSKLDGESLVKQKVKQWVCMGGIFPSGRFPNGQGEYNLMWDTAASVRAVNDWPTPVVFSGFAIGANIKVGARLNQTPASNPVRMCYQLYNNLNNREAWDLTAVLYAVRGAADYWKLSEPGFCLMHAQIPHGYNEWIPSPGKPHRYLIESMPPEQVGKIIEDLMLEPPRSGNPILKGWYADPEATVFGNLYWIFPTYSAPYDQQLHFDAFSSPDLIHWTKHNRIFDNSRVSWARRALWAPAAVERDGKFYLFFGANDVHEGETGGIGVAVSDHPAGPYQDLLGKPLINQIVNGAQPIDQFVFKDKDGQDYLIYGGWSHCNIVRLKPDFTGLLPFSDGTTFKEITPERYVEGPCMFIRGDKYYFMWSEGGWTGPNYSVAYAIGDSVLGPFKRIGKILQQDPTVATGAGHHSVLHIPQSDDWYIVYHRRPLGERDANHRVTCIDRMEFDDKGFIEPVKITHQGVERRVLTVDR
;
A
#
# COMPACT_ATOMS: atom_id res chain seq x y z
N MET A 1 61.74 -34.23 42.20
CA MET A 1 60.89 -33.22 42.87
C MET A 1 59.81 -32.79 41.90
N LYS A 2 58.57 -32.69 42.39
CA LYS A 2 57.31 -32.67 41.64
C LYS A 2 57.17 -31.43 40.73
N HIS A 3 56.91 -31.63 39.45
CA HIS A 3 56.27 -30.64 38.58
C HIS A 3 54.81 -31.08 38.35
N PRO A 4 53.80 -30.22 38.56
CA PRO A 4 52.42 -30.58 38.28
C PRO A 4 52.12 -30.38 36.79
N THR A 5 51.62 -31.43 36.16
CA THR A 5 51.01 -31.44 34.83
C THR A 5 49.65 -30.76 34.90
N ILE A 6 49.47 -29.63 34.23
CA ILE A 6 48.17 -28.97 34.06
C ILE A 6 47.45 -29.68 32.91
N VAL A 7 46.36 -30.38 33.24
CA VAL A 7 45.41 -30.94 32.26
C VAL A 7 44.36 -29.87 31.98
N TRP A 8 44.36 -29.33 30.77
CA TRP A 8 43.27 -28.50 30.25
C TRP A 8 42.11 -29.42 29.84
N ILE A 9 41.05 -29.48 30.64
CA ILE A 9 39.77 -30.05 30.24
C ILE A 9 39.03 -28.96 29.47
N GLY A 10 39.11 -29.01 28.13
CA GLY A 10 38.26 -28.19 27.27
C GLY A 10 36.82 -28.68 27.34
N PHE A 11 35.96 -27.91 28.00
CA PHE A 11 34.52 -28.05 27.84
C PHE A 11 34.14 -27.54 26.44
N ILE A 12 33.88 -28.47 25.52
CA ILE A 12 33.15 -28.17 24.29
C ILE A 12 31.70 -27.92 24.71
N VAL A 13 31.32 -26.65 24.85
CA VAL A 13 29.91 -26.25 24.87
C VAL A 13 29.41 -26.33 23.43
N CYS A 14 28.77 -27.43 23.07
CA CYS A 14 27.97 -27.52 21.87
C CYS A 14 26.80 -26.55 22.00
N PHE A 15 26.92 -25.34 21.45
CA PHE A 15 25.76 -24.51 21.12
C PHE A 15 25.02 -25.22 19.99
N GLY A 16 24.07 -26.07 20.34
CA GLY A 16 23.05 -26.52 19.41
C GLY A 16 22.26 -25.29 18.97
N MET A 17 22.47 -24.83 17.73
CA MET A 17 21.55 -23.94 17.06
C MET A 17 20.25 -24.72 16.85
N GLY A 18 19.34 -24.65 17.82
CA GLY A 18 17.95 -25.01 17.61
C GLY A 18 17.37 -24.10 16.51
N PRO A 19 16.41 -24.58 15.71
CA PRO A 19 15.76 -23.74 14.71
C PRO A 19 15.18 -22.52 15.43
N SER A 20 15.63 -21.32 15.01
CA SER A 20 15.04 -20.07 15.43
C SER A 20 13.54 -20.17 15.15
N ALA A 21 12.74 -20.28 16.21
CA ALA A 21 11.31 -20.14 16.11
C ALA A 21 11.05 -18.71 15.66
N PHE A 22 10.83 -18.52 14.36
CA PHE A 22 10.39 -17.26 13.80
C PHE A 22 9.08 -16.90 14.50
N LEU A 23 9.12 -15.90 15.38
CA LEU A 23 7.93 -15.28 15.95
C LEU A 23 7.10 -14.78 14.77
N LYS A 24 5.95 -15.41 14.51
CA LYS A 24 4.98 -14.92 13.53
C LYS A 24 4.64 -13.48 13.95
N ALA A 25 4.78 -12.52 13.03
CA ALA A 25 4.31 -11.16 13.25
C ALA A 25 2.83 -11.21 13.67
N ALA A 26 2.43 -10.39 14.64
CA ALA A 26 1.03 -10.30 15.05
C ALA A 26 0.17 -9.89 13.83
N ASP A 27 -0.99 -10.53 13.67
CA ASP A 27 -1.92 -10.15 12.60
C ASP A 27 -2.39 -8.69 12.84
N PRO A 28 -2.57 -7.89 11.78
CA PRO A 28 -2.95 -6.47 11.91
C PRO A 28 -4.30 -6.30 12.62
N VAL A 29 -4.44 -5.21 13.38
CA VAL A 29 -5.72 -4.89 14.03
C VAL A 29 -6.71 -4.36 12.99
N LYS A 30 -7.88 -4.99 12.89
CA LYS A 30 -8.94 -4.59 11.98
C LYS A 30 -9.73 -3.42 12.56
N ILE A 31 -9.68 -2.27 11.90
CA ILE A 31 -10.24 -1.00 12.38
C ILE A 31 -11.41 -0.57 11.51
N ILE A 32 -12.54 -0.25 12.15
CA ILE A 32 -13.54 0.68 11.60
C ILE A 32 -13.41 1.98 12.40
N LEU A 33 -13.11 3.09 11.72
CA LEU A 33 -12.94 4.39 12.36
C LEU A 33 -14.13 5.29 12.03
N ASP A 34 -14.78 5.86 13.05
CA ASP A 34 -15.84 6.85 12.94
C ASP A 34 -15.31 8.24 13.33
N VAL A 35 -15.25 9.15 12.35
CA VAL A 35 -14.76 10.53 12.50
C VAL A 35 -15.87 11.53 12.23
N ASP A 36 -15.69 12.79 12.62
CA ASP A 36 -16.63 13.87 12.31
C ASP A 36 -16.08 14.91 11.31
N LEU A 37 -14.75 15.13 11.28
CA LEU A 37 -14.06 16.09 10.39
C LEU A 37 -14.67 17.51 10.41
N ALA A 38 -15.26 17.88 11.54
CA ALA A 38 -16.09 19.05 11.70
C ALA A 38 -15.31 20.25 12.25
N GLU A 39 -15.58 20.63 13.51
CA GLU A 39 -15.14 21.88 14.10
C GLU A 39 -13.68 21.83 14.56
N ASP A 40 -13.06 20.65 14.64
CA ASP A 40 -11.64 20.48 14.93
C ASP A 40 -10.90 19.74 13.80
N VAL A 41 -9.57 19.75 13.87
CA VAL A 41 -8.68 19.22 12.83
C VAL A 41 -8.04 17.90 13.24
N ASP A 42 -8.17 17.51 14.50
CA ASP A 42 -7.53 16.32 15.03
C ASP A 42 -8.11 15.03 14.44
N ASP A 43 -9.33 15.02 13.89
CA ASP A 43 -9.84 13.94 13.02
C ASP A 43 -8.93 13.67 11.80
N ALA A 44 -8.47 14.74 11.13
CA ALA A 44 -7.56 14.62 9.99
C ALA A 44 -6.19 14.08 10.44
N GLY A 45 -5.77 14.44 11.66
CA GLY A 45 -4.60 13.84 12.31
C GLY A 45 -4.80 12.37 12.66
N ALA A 46 -6.00 11.98 13.11
CA ALA A 46 -6.36 10.61 13.44
C ALA A 46 -6.36 9.71 12.20
N LEU A 47 -6.87 10.21 11.07
CA LEU A 47 -6.73 9.55 9.77
C LEU A 47 -5.26 9.37 9.39
N ALA A 48 -4.42 10.41 9.55
CA ALA A 48 -2.98 10.31 9.26
C ALA A 48 -2.29 9.21 10.09
N VAL A 49 -2.56 9.17 11.40
CA VAL A 49 -2.03 8.15 12.32
C VAL A 49 -2.50 6.76 11.91
N LEU A 50 -3.78 6.59 11.60
CA LEU A 50 -4.33 5.30 11.19
C LEU A 50 -3.69 4.80 9.88
N HIS A 51 -3.53 5.68 8.89
CA HIS A 51 -2.87 5.36 7.62
C HIS A 51 -1.39 4.99 7.82
N ALA A 52 -0.66 5.69 8.69
CA ALA A 52 0.72 5.35 9.03
C ALA A 52 0.81 3.97 9.70
N LEU A 53 -0.08 3.67 10.65
CA LEU A 53 -0.14 2.35 11.29
C LEU A 53 -0.52 1.24 10.30
N ALA A 54 -1.40 1.51 9.34
CA ALA A 54 -1.71 0.60 8.26
C ALA A 54 -0.52 0.38 7.31
N ASN A 55 0.23 1.44 6.98
CA ASN A 55 1.48 1.36 6.23
C ASN A 55 2.53 0.51 6.95
N ARG A 56 2.53 0.46 8.28
CA ARG A 56 3.43 -0.42 9.05
C ARG A 56 2.95 -1.86 9.14
N GLY A 57 1.77 -2.18 8.61
CA GLY A 57 1.15 -3.50 8.76
C GLY A 57 0.62 -3.76 10.18
N GLU A 58 0.48 -2.71 11.01
CA GLU A 58 -0.07 -2.82 12.37
C GLU A 58 -1.60 -2.77 12.36
N ALA A 59 -2.20 -2.16 11.33
CA ALA A 59 -3.65 -2.03 11.18
C ALA A 59 -4.15 -2.41 9.77
N GLU A 60 -5.36 -2.95 9.71
CA GLU A 60 -6.15 -3.12 8.49
C GLU A 60 -7.37 -2.20 8.58
N ILE A 61 -7.47 -1.19 7.72
CA ILE A 61 -8.58 -0.25 7.71
C ILE A 61 -9.74 -0.88 6.93
N LEU A 62 -10.81 -1.24 7.62
CA LEU A 62 -11.99 -1.85 7.00
C LEU A 62 -12.92 -0.80 6.37
N GLY A 63 -12.97 0.39 6.96
CA GLY A 63 -13.78 1.50 6.45
C GLY A 63 -13.80 2.70 7.39
N ILE A 64 -14.24 3.84 6.85
CA ILE A 64 -14.38 5.10 7.56
C ILE A 64 -15.87 5.43 7.67
N LEU A 65 -16.36 5.73 8.86
CA LEU A 65 -17.70 6.23 9.11
C LEU A 65 -17.61 7.72 9.43
N ILE A 66 -18.65 8.46 9.05
CA ILE A 66 -18.74 9.90 9.28
C ILE A 66 -19.96 10.20 10.14
N SER A 67 -19.77 10.88 11.27
CA SER A 67 -20.80 11.19 12.27
C SER A 67 -21.14 12.69 12.39
N SER A 68 -20.89 13.50 11.37
CA SER A 68 -21.39 14.89 11.31
C SER A 68 -22.16 15.19 10.02
N ASN A 69 -22.87 16.33 9.98
CA ASN A 69 -23.72 16.73 8.88
C ASN A 69 -23.07 17.85 8.05
N ASN A 70 -22.29 17.48 7.04
CA ASN A 70 -21.70 18.43 6.09
C ASN A 70 -21.52 17.71 4.75
N GLU A 71 -21.75 18.36 3.62
CA GLU A 71 -21.62 17.69 2.30
C GLU A 71 -20.17 17.56 1.82
N TRP A 72 -19.20 18.17 2.51
CA TRP A 72 -17.79 18.21 2.13
C TRP A 72 -16.88 17.27 2.94
N ILE A 73 -17.35 16.74 4.07
CA ILE A 73 -16.52 15.94 4.99
C ILE A 73 -16.21 14.53 4.46
N VAL A 74 -17.15 13.87 3.77
CA VAL A 74 -16.88 12.59 3.09
C VAL A 74 -15.92 12.81 1.92
N PRO A 75 -16.13 13.78 1.00
CA PRO A 75 -15.11 14.11 -0.01
C PRO A 75 -13.74 14.44 0.59
N CYS A 76 -13.70 15.10 1.75
CA CYS A 76 -12.45 15.38 2.48
C CYS A 76 -11.78 14.09 3.00
N ALA A 77 -12.53 13.19 3.63
CA ALA A 77 -12.02 11.90 4.08
C ALA A 77 -11.52 11.05 2.90
N ASP A 78 -12.28 11.04 1.80
CA ASP A 78 -11.93 10.35 0.56
C ASP A 78 -10.64 10.91 -0.05
N ALA A 79 -10.49 12.23 -0.11
CA ALA A 79 -9.27 12.88 -0.57
C ALA A 79 -8.05 12.53 0.29
N ILE A 80 -8.20 12.44 1.62
CA ILE A 80 -7.14 12.00 2.53
C ILE A 80 -6.80 10.53 2.27
N ASN A 81 -7.80 9.65 2.19
CA ASN A 81 -7.62 8.23 1.93
C ASN A 81 -6.95 7.97 0.58
N THR A 82 -7.41 8.67 -0.47
CA THR A 82 -6.84 8.66 -1.80
C THR A 82 -5.37 9.05 -1.74
N TRP A 83 -5.02 10.17 -1.11
CA TRP A 83 -3.62 10.61 -0.99
C TRP A 83 -2.70 9.58 -0.31
N TYR A 84 -3.23 8.85 0.68
CA TYR A 84 -2.53 7.73 1.33
C TYR A 84 -2.52 6.43 0.50
N GLY A 85 -2.92 6.45 -0.77
CA GLY A 85 -2.92 5.31 -1.68
C GLY A 85 -4.08 4.33 -1.48
N ARG A 86 -5.18 4.79 -0.86
CA ARG A 86 -6.33 3.95 -0.51
C ARG A 86 -7.67 4.55 -0.99
N PRO A 87 -7.80 4.85 -2.30
CA PRO A 87 -9.01 5.47 -2.85
C PRO A 87 -10.27 4.59 -2.69
N ASP A 88 -10.12 3.26 -2.65
CA ASP A 88 -11.27 2.35 -2.56
C ASP A 88 -11.75 2.07 -1.13
N LEU A 89 -11.24 2.77 -0.11
CA LEU A 89 -11.70 2.55 1.26
C LEU A 89 -13.19 2.88 1.38
N PRO A 90 -14.03 1.97 1.89
CA PRO A 90 -15.44 2.25 2.04
C PRO A 90 -15.68 3.40 3.03
N ILE A 91 -16.46 4.40 2.62
CA ILE A 91 -16.87 5.52 3.46
C ILE A 91 -18.38 5.51 3.65
N GLY A 92 -18.85 5.64 4.89
CA GLY A 92 -20.27 5.69 5.25
C GLY A 92 -20.63 7.02 5.88
N TYR A 93 -21.79 7.57 5.51
CA TYR A 93 -22.27 8.86 5.99
C TYR A 93 -23.48 8.71 6.91
N GLN A 94 -23.51 9.47 8.01
CA GLN A 94 -24.62 9.49 8.96
C GLN A 94 -25.96 9.80 8.27
N ARG A 95 -26.99 9.02 8.61
CA ARG A 95 -28.39 9.23 8.22
C ARG A 95 -29.27 9.28 9.47
N GLY A 96 -30.54 9.64 9.30
CA GLY A 96 -31.52 9.66 10.41
C GLY A 96 -31.57 10.97 11.19
N LEU A 97 -32.11 10.90 12.41
CA LEU A 97 -32.28 12.06 13.29
C LEU A 97 -30.92 12.60 13.75
N ARG A 98 -30.71 13.90 13.53
CA ARG A 98 -29.45 14.61 13.73
C ARG A 98 -29.55 15.43 15.01
N PHE A 99 -28.81 15.07 16.06
CA PHE A 99 -28.78 15.80 17.34
C PHE A 99 -27.41 16.40 17.68
N GLY A 100 -26.45 16.38 16.74
CA GLY A 100 -25.09 16.94 16.87
C GLY A 100 -25.06 18.48 16.94
N TYR A 101 -24.26 19.16 16.10
CA TYR A 101 -24.15 20.64 16.01
C TYR A 101 -25.48 21.33 15.59
N GLN A 102 -26.56 21.10 16.34
CA GLN A 102 -27.86 21.68 16.09
C GLN A 102 -27.80 23.17 16.36
N ASN A 103 -28.04 23.95 15.32
CA ASN A 103 -28.49 25.30 15.52
C ASN A 103 -29.96 25.25 15.94
N LYS A 104 -30.28 25.75 17.15
CA LYS A 104 -31.66 25.80 17.67
C LYS A 104 -32.63 26.57 16.76
N THR A 105 -32.10 27.39 15.85
CA THR A 105 -32.88 28.15 14.86
C THR A 105 -32.88 27.53 13.45
N ASP A 106 -32.00 26.56 13.20
CA ASP A 106 -31.84 25.88 11.91
C ASP A 106 -31.35 24.43 12.14
N PRO A 107 -32.27 23.48 12.38
CA PRO A 107 -31.93 22.08 12.64
C PRO A 107 -31.22 21.38 11.48
N ASP A 108 -31.33 21.93 10.26
CA ASP A 108 -30.69 21.40 9.06
C ASP A 108 -29.33 22.03 8.77
N ARG A 109 -28.89 22.99 9.61
CA ARG A 109 -27.59 23.66 9.47
C ARG A 109 -26.48 22.63 9.37
N GLN A 110 -25.67 22.78 8.32
CA GLN A 110 -24.46 21.97 8.18
C GLN A 110 -23.47 22.32 9.29
N THR A 111 -22.87 21.29 9.85
CA THR A 111 -21.72 21.41 10.71
C THR A 111 -20.61 22.17 9.98
N VAL A 112 -19.98 23.14 10.67
CA VAL A 112 -18.91 23.93 10.05
C VAL A 112 -17.60 23.15 10.09
N SER A 113 -16.91 23.09 8.95
CA SER A 113 -15.50 22.66 8.89
C SER A 113 -14.68 23.75 8.21
N LYS A 114 -13.55 24.12 8.82
CA LYS A 114 -12.66 25.16 8.29
C LYS A 114 -11.84 24.70 7.08
N TYR A 115 -11.81 23.40 6.80
CA TYR A 115 -10.92 22.81 5.81
C TYR A 115 -11.61 21.88 4.81
N ALA A 116 -12.68 21.17 5.19
CA ALA A 116 -13.22 20.07 4.38
C ALA A 116 -13.52 20.44 2.92
N GLU A 117 -14.20 21.56 2.70
CA GLU A 117 -14.50 22.04 1.33
C GLU A 117 -13.23 22.36 0.54
N ALA A 118 -12.25 23.03 1.16
CA ALA A 118 -11.01 23.40 0.50
C ALA A 118 -10.15 22.17 0.14
N ILE A 119 -10.18 21.13 0.98
CA ILE A 119 -9.53 19.85 0.70
C ILE A 119 -10.22 19.14 -0.46
N ALA A 120 -11.54 18.96 -0.37
CA ALA A 120 -12.34 18.32 -1.41
C ALA A 120 -12.14 19.00 -2.78
N ARG A 121 -12.09 20.34 -2.82
CA ARG A 121 -11.89 21.08 -4.08
C ARG A 121 -10.48 20.94 -4.67
N LYS A 122 -9.46 20.63 -3.87
CA LYS A 122 -8.05 20.68 -4.30
C LYS A 122 -7.47 19.29 -4.60
N PHE A 123 -7.92 18.27 -3.89
CA PHE A 123 -7.29 16.94 -3.91
C PHE A 123 -8.17 15.93 -4.68
N PRO A 124 -7.56 14.98 -5.42
CA PRO A 124 -8.30 13.91 -6.07
C PRO A 124 -9.08 13.06 -5.07
N HIS A 125 -10.30 12.68 -5.45
CA HIS A 125 -11.24 11.85 -4.68
C HIS A 125 -12.37 11.39 -5.62
N ASP A 126 -13.12 10.37 -5.22
CA ASP A 126 -14.21 9.80 -6.02
C ASP A 126 -15.58 10.38 -5.63
N LEU A 127 -15.84 10.53 -4.33
CA LEU A 127 -17.13 10.96 -3.77
C LEU A 127 -17.30 12.48 -3.80
N GLN A 128 -18.28 12.97 -4.56
CA GLN A 128 -18.47 14.41 -4.76
C GLN A 128 -19.24 15.09 -3.62
N LYS A 129 -20.10 14.34 -2.93
CA LYS A 129 -20.88 14.81 -1.79
C LYS A 129 -20.95 13.74 -0.71
N SER A 130 -21.04 14.16 0.56
CA SER A 130 -21.31 13.21 1.65
C SER A 130 -22.60 12.43 1.48
N SER A 131 -23.61 13.07 0.89
CA SER A 131 -24.85 12.39 0.56
C SER A 131 -24.73 11.30 -0.52
N ASP A 132 -23.62 11.19 -1.25
CA ASP A 132 -23.37 10.10 -2.21
C ASP A 132 -22.97 8.78 -1.52
N ALA A 133 -22.45 8.86 -0.28
CA ALA A 133 -22.04 7.68 0.48
C ALA A 133 -23.23 6.89 1.05
N PRO A 134 -23.10 5.56 1.21
CA PRO A 134 -24.10 4.74 1.88
C PRO A 134 -24.28 5.17 3.35
N ALA A 135 -25.41 4.79 3.95
CA ALA A 135 -25.64 5.03 5.37
C ALA A 135 -24.54 4.36 6.22
N ALA A 136 -23.93 5.12 7.14
CA ALA A 136 -22.81 4.64 7.97
C ALA A 136 -23.13 3.35 8.73
N ALA A 137 -24.30 3.26 9.37
CA ALA A 137 -24.73 2.05 10.07
C ALA A 137 -24.86 0.83 9.14
N LEU A 138 -25.39 1.02 7.92
CA LEU A 138 -25.53 -0.07 6.93
C LEU A 138 -24.16 -0.53 6.43
N LEU A 139 -23.26 0.40 6.13
CA LEU A 139 -21.89 0.07 5.76
C LEU A 139 -21.19 -0.68 6.91
N CYS A 140 -21.32 -0.22 8.15
CA CYS A 140 -20.72 -0.88 9.31
C CYS A 140 -21.24 -2.33 9.45
N ARG A 141 -22.54 -2.57 9.28
CA ARG A 141 -23.11 -3.93 9.26
C ARG A 141 -22.48 -4.81 8.19
N LYS A 142 -22.37 -4.30 6.96
CA LYS A 142 -21.72 -5.02 5.84
C LYS A 142 -20.28 -5.37 6.19
N LEU A 143 -19.50 -4.40 6.69
CA LEU A 143 -18.12 -4.63 7.09
C LEU A 143 -18.05 -5.69 8.17
N LEU A 144 -18.77 -5.56 9.29
CA LEU A 144 -18.78 -6.53 10.39
C LEU A 144 -19.19 -7.94 9.94
N ALA A 145 -20.22 -8.07 9.10
CA ALA A 145 -20.73 -9.36 8.65
C ALA A 145 -19.67 -10.21 7.90
N THR A 146 -18.75 -9.55 7.20
CA THR A 146 -17.68 -10.20 6.43
C THR A 146 -16.46 -10.61 7.26
N GLN A 147 -16.40 -10.20 8.53
CA GLN A 147 -15.23 -10.43 9.38
C GLN A 147 -15.37 -11.66 10.27
N PRO A 148 -14.26 -12.29 10.68
CA PRO A 148 -14.28 -13.29 11.74
C PRO A 148 -14.90 -12.75 13.04
N ASP A 149 -15.48 -13.63 13.83
CA ASP A 149 -16.04 -13.28 15.13
C ASP A 149 -14.94 -12.71 16.04
N GLN A 150 -15.30 -11.72 16.87
CA GLN A 150 -14.39 -11.08 17.83
C GLN A 150 -13.09 -10.53 17.23
N SER A 151 -13.12 -10.04 15.98
CA SER A 151 -11.91 -9.59 15.27
C SER A 151 -11.84 -8.09 15.01
N VAL A 152 -12.96 -7.38 15.05
CA VAL A 152 -13.02 -5.96 14.68
C VAL A 152 -12.92 -5.05 15.91
N THR A 153 -12.06 -4.03 15.84
CA THR A 153 -12.06 -2.91 16.78
C THR A 153 -12.78 -1.73 16.12
N ILE A 154 -13.82 -1.22 16.77
CA ILE A 154 -14.47 0.03 16.36
C ILE A 154 -13.83 1.18 17.11
N VAL A 155 -13.50 2.27 16.43
CA VAL A 155 -12.97 3.49 17.04
C VAL A 155 -13.92 4.62 16.72
N THR A 156 -14.41 5.32 17.75
CA THR A 156 -15.22 6.53 17.55
C THR A 156 -14.47 7.74 18.09
N VAL A 157 -14.33 8.74 17.24
CA VAL A 157 -13.76 10.04 17.62
C VAL A 157 -14.72 11.20 17.39
N GLY A 158 -15.86 10.96 16.73
CA GLY A 158 -16.99 11.88 16.65
C GLY A 158 -18.21 11.47 17.50
N PHE A 159 -19.40 11.88 17.06
CA PHE A 159 -20.65 11.61 17.78
C PHE A 159 -21.12 10.15 17.65
N LEU A 160 -21.86 9.69 18.66
CA LEU A 160 -22.28 8.29 18.77
C LEU A 160 -23.55 7.93 17.98
N THR A 161 -24.04 8.81 17.11
CA THR A 161 -25.26 8.59 16.33
C THR A 161 -25.16 7.34 15.45
N ASN A 162 -24.02 7.12 14.80
CA ASN A 162 -23.80 5.94 13.97
C ASN A 162 -23.79 4.65 14.79
N LEU A 163 -23.28 4.67 16.03
CA LEU A 163 -23.31 3.50 16.91
C LEU A 163 -24.72 3.21 17.43
N ARG A 164 -25.49 4.24 17.79
CA ARG A 164 -26.93 4.06 18.10
C ARG A 164 -27.64 3.39 16.92
N ASP A 165 -27.49 3.93 15.72
CA ASP A 165 -28.16 3.42 14.53
C ASP A 165 -27.68 2.02 14.14
N LEU A 166 -26.41 1.70 14.41
CA LEU A 166 -25.88 0.34 14.28
C LEU A 166 -26.58 -0.58 15.27
N LEU A 167 -26.65 -0.25 16.56
CA LEU A 167 -27.28 -1.10 17.58
C LEU A 167 -28.78 -1.30 17.31
N ASP A 168 -29.48 -0.26 16.86
CA ASP A 168 -30.93 -0.27 16.58
C ASP A 168 -31.27 -0.88 15.21
N SER A 169 -30.26 -1.23 14.42
CA SER A 169 -30.46 -1.80 13.09
C SER A 169 -31.09 -3.20 13.15
N ARG A 170 -31.93 -3.48 12.16
CA ARG A 170 -32.58 -4.79 11.97
C ARG A 170 -31.71 -5.71 11.11
N PRO A 171 -31.99 -7.04 11.10
CA PRO A 171 -31.44 -7.94 10.11
C PRO A 171 -31.60 -7.42 8.68
N ASP A 172 -30.63 -7.69 7.83
CA ASP A 172 -30.55 -7.23 6.44
C ASP A 172 -29.94 -8.30 5.53
N GLU A 173 -29.59 -7.92 4.29
CA GLU A 173 -28.98 -8.83 3.32
C GLU A 173 -27.58 -9.31 3.73
N TYR A 174 -26.88 -8.56 4.59
CA TYR A 174 -25.51 -8.87 5.01
C TYR A 174 -25.49 -9.79 6.24
N SER A 175 -26.45 -9.65 7.15
CA SER A 175 -26.55 -10.48 8.34
C SER A 175 -27.97 -10.71 8.81
N LYS A 176 -28.25 -11.95 9.21
CA LYS A 176 -29.51 -12.35 9.86
C LYS A 176 -29.63 -11.85 11.31
N LEU A 177 -28.56 -11.29 11.87
CA LEU A 177 -28.53 -10.72 13.21
C LEU A 177 -28.99 -9.26 13.19
N ASP A 178 -29.70 -8.85 14.24
CA ASP A 178 -29.88 -7.43 14.54
C ASP A 178 -28.53 -6.77 14.89
N GLY A 179 -28.54 -5.45 15.00
CA GLY A 179 -27.35 -4.64 15.26
C GLY A 179 -26.57 -5.07 16.48
N GLU A 180 -27.26 -5.13 17.62
CA GLU A 180 -26.66 -5.47 18.91
C GLU A 180 -26.07 -6.89 18.90
N SER A 181 -26.78 -7.88 18.34
CA SER A 181 -26.27 -9.25 18.23
C SER A 181 -25.07 -9.34 17.27
N LEU A 182 -25.09 -8.57 16.17
CA LEU A 182 -23.98 -8.52 15.22
C LEU A 182 -22.73 -7.90 15.86
N VAL A 183 -22.87 -6.79 16.57
CA VAL A 183 -21.78 -6.15 17.34
C VAL A 183 -21.23 -7.14 18.35
N LYS A 184 -22.10 -7.77 19.14
CA LYS A 184 -21.68 -8.78 20.13
C LYS A 184 -20.91 -9.93 19.52
N GLN A 185 -21.26 -10.35 18.31
CA GLN A 185 -20.56 -11.44 17.62
C GLN A 185 -19.21 -10.98 17.05
N LYS A 186 -19.16 -9.85 16.35
CA LYS A 186 -18.05 -9.47 15.47
C LYS A 186 -17.03 -8.54 16.12
N VAL A 187 -17.46 -7.68 17.02
CA VAL A 187 -16.62 -6.63 17.60
C VAL A 187 -15.85 -7.18 18.79
N LYS A 188 -14.52 -7.08 18.73
CA LYS A 188 -13.59 -7.41 19.82
C LYS A 188 -13.67 -6.38 20.94
N GLN A 189 -13.65 -5.11 20.57
CA GLN A 189 -13.74 -3.97 21.50
C GLN A 189 -14.17 -2.71 20.76
N TRP A 190 -14.67 -1.75 21.52
CA TRP A 190 -14.88 -0.38 21.09
C TRP A 190 -13.90 0.55 21.82
N VAL A 191 -13.22 1.43 21.07
CA VAL A 191 -12.40 2.50 21.62
C VAL A 191 -13.11 3.83 21.36
N CYS A 192 -13.42 4.57 22.41
CA CYS A 192 -14.17 5.82 22.33
C CYS A 192 -13.26 6.98 22.76
N MET A 193 -12.97 7.92 21.86
CA MET A 193 -12.57 9.26 22.31
C MET A 193 -13.85 9.90 22.88
N GLY A 194 -13.84 10.19 24.17
CA GLY A 194 -14.95 10.88 24.81
C GLY A 194 -15.05 10.59 26.28
N GLY A 195 -15.80 11.44 26.98
CA GLY A 195 -16.01 11.39 28.41
C GLY A 195 -14.91 12.02 29.26
N ILE A 196 -15.29 12.37 30.48
CA ILE A 196 -14.39 12.88 31.52
C ILE A 196 -14.38 11.84 32.64
N PHE A 197 -13.19 11.38 33.03
CA PHE A 197 -13.05 10.31 34.01
C PHE A 197 -12.28 10.78 35.24
N PRO A 198 -12.71 10.38 36.46
CA PRO A 198 -13.91 9.58 36.75
C PRO A 198 -15.21 10.42 36.88
N SER A 199 -15.11 11.75 36.96
CA SER A 199 -16.18 12.64 37.43
C SER A 199 -17.25 13.03 36.39
N GLY A 200 -17.00 12.79 35.11
CA GLY A 200 -18.03 12.95 34.08
C GLY A 200 -18.30 14.36 33.55
N ARG A 201 -17.80 15.38 34.24
CA ARG A 201 -18.15 16.78 34.00
C ARG A 201 -16.95 17.70 34.11
N PHE A 202 -16.95 18.75 33.29
CA PHE A 202 -16.05 19.89 33.42
C PHE A 202 -16.40 20.73 34.66
N PRO A 203 -15.49 21.63 35.11
CA PRO A 203 -15.76 22.53 36.23
C PRO A 203 -17.00 23.43 36.04
N ASN A 204 -17.39 23.70 34.79
CA ASN A 204 -18.60 24.46 34.46
C ASN A 204 -19.90 23.62 34.51
N GLY A 205 -19.80 22.34 34.87
CA GLY A 205 -20.92 21.41 34.98
C GLY A 205 -21.37 20.73 33.68
N GLN A 206 -20.75 21.06 32.54
CA GLN A 206 -21.06 20.42 31.25
C GLN A 206 -20.39 19.05 31.12
N GLY A 207 -21.02 18.18 30.33
CA GLY A 207 -20.42 16.92 29.89
C GLY A 207 -19.30 17.12 28.88
N GLU A 208 -18.68 16.01 28.48
CA GLU A 208 -17.70 16.00 27.39
C GLU A 208 -18.39 16.14 26.03
N TYR A 209 -17.74 16.84 25.09
CA TYR A 209 -18.32 17.31 23.83
C TYR A 209 -18.94 16.19 22.98
N ASN A 210 -18.19 15.10 22.73
CA ASN A 210 -18.66 13.99 21.89
C ASN A 210 -19.82 13.22 22.51
N LEU A 211 -19.90 13.19 23.85
CA LEU A 211 -20.96 12.49 24.57
C LEU A 211 -22.19 13.36 24.88
N MET A 212 -22.04 14.70 24.97
CA MET A 212 -23.08 15.58 25.50
C MET A 212 -24.09 16.08 24.45
N TRP A 213 -23.70 16.17 23.17
CA TRP A 213 -24.56 16.78 22.14
C TRP A 213 -25.68 15.84 21.68
N ASP A 214 -25.36 14.69 21.08
CA ASP A 214 -26.36 13.65 20.80
C ASP A 214 -26.58 12.78 22.04
N THR A 215 -27.11 13.39 23.11
CA THR A 215 -27.32 12.71 24.40
C THR A 215 -28.13 11.42 24.26
N ALA A 216 -29.12 11.38 23.35
CA ALA A 216 -29.94 10.19 23.13
C ALA A 216 -29.11 9.05 22.52
N ALA A 217 -28.30 9.33 21.50
CA ALA A 217 -27.39 8.34 20.95
C ALA A 217 -26.32 7.93 21.95
N SER A 218 -25.76 8.86 22.72
CA SER A 218 -24.77 8.54 23.75
C SER A 218 -25.33 7.64 24.84
N VAL A 219 -26.56 7.89 25.30
CA VAL A 219 -27.25 7.02 26.26
C VAL A 219 -27.41 5.62 25.69
N ARG A 220 -27.93 5.50 24.46
CA ARG A 220 -28.11 4.19 23.81
C ARG A 220 -26.79 3.46 23.59
N ALA A 221 -25.80 4.12 23.01
CA ALA A 221 -24.52 3.51 22.68
C ALA A 221 -23.74 3.14 23.95
N VAL A 222 -23.55 4.05 24.90
CA VAL A 222 -22.70 3.81 26.07
C VAL A 222 -23.33 2.85 27.07
N ASN A 223 -24.62 2.97 27.36
CA ASN A 223 -25.24 2.19 28.43
C ASN A 223 -25.49 0.72 28.02
N ASP A 224 -25.67 0.48 26.72
CA ASP A 224 -26.10 -0.82 26.21
C ASP A 224 -25.04 -1.54 25.34
N TRP A 225 -23.82 -0.99 25.21
CA TRP A 225 -22.79 -1.59 24.37
C TRP A 225 -22.45 -3.03 24.82
N PRO A 226 -22.48 -4.04 23.92
CA PRO A 226 -22.42 -5.44 24.34
C PRO A 226 -21.00 -6.02 24.48
N THR A 227 -19.94 -5.28 24.15
CA THR A 227 -18.54 -5.76 24.16
C THR A 227 -17.64 -4.87 25.03
N PRO A 228 -16.36 -5.21 25.28
CA PRO A 228 -15.46 -4.32 26.03
C PRO A 228 -15.34 -2.94 25.40
N VAL A 229 -15.24 -1.90 26.24
CA VAL A 229 -15.09 -0.50 25.81
C VAL A 229 -13.88 0.08 26.50
N VAL A 230 -13.05 0.80 25.76
CA VAL A 230 -11.96 1.60 26.33
C VAL A 230 -12.14 3.06 25.96
N PHE A 231 -12.33 3.90 26.97
CA PHE A 231 -12.47 5.34 26.79
C PHE A 231 -11.10 6.02 26.81
N SER A 232 -10.75 6.68 25.70
CA SER A 232 -9.74 7.74 25.68
C SER A 232 -10.41 9.04 26.09
N GLY A 233 -10.47 9.28 27.40
CA GLY A 233 -11.15 10.45 27.95
C GLY A 233 -10.48 11.76 27.54
N PHE A 234 -11.22 12.87 27.62
CA PHE A 234 -10.76 14.22 27.23
C PHE A 234 -9.36 14.57 27.76
N ALA A 235 -9.07 14.24 29.02
CA ALA A 235 -7.81 14.56 29.68
C ALA A 235 -6.58 13.90 29.01
N ILE A 236 -6.76 12.77 28.32
CA ILE A 236 -5.66 12.01 27.71
C ILE A 236 -5.06 12.77 26.53
N GLY A 237 -5.90 13.33 25.66
CA GLY A 237 -5.44 14.14 24.53
C GLY A 237 -5.15 15.61 24.86
N ALA A 238 -5.75 16.14 25.94
CA ALA A 238 -5.73 17.57 26.24
C ALA A 238 -4.31 18.15 26.43
N ASN A 239 -3.41 17.35 27.01
CA ASN A 239 -2.03 17.77 27.29
C ASN A 239 -1.01 17.33 26.20
N ILE A 240 -1.44 16.54 25.22
CA ILE A 240 -0.57 16.09 24.13
C ILE A 240 -0.75 17.07 22.96
N LYS A 241 0.33 17.79 22.60
CA LYS A 241 0.30 18.83 21.57
C LYS A 241 1.04 18.37 20.32
N VAL A 242 0.38 18.36 19.17
CA VAL A 242 0.90 17.85 17.88
C VAL A 242 0.44 18.71 16.70
N GLY A 243 1.13 18.58 15.56
CA GLY A 243 0.67 19.08 14.27
C GLY A 243 1.56 20.17 13.68
N ALA A 244 2.38 20.86 14.49
CA ALA A 244 3.29 21.87 13.97
C ALA A 244 4.33 21.31 13.01
N ARG A 245 4.82 20.07 13.26
CA ARG A 245 5.79 19.42 12.37
C ARG A 245 5.22 19.04 11.01
N LEU A 246 3.90 19.10 10.78
CA LEU A 246 3.33 18.88 9.44
C LEU A 246 3.89 19.86 8.41
N ASN A 247 4.49 20.99 8.82
CA ASN A 247 5.25 21.88 7.95
C ASN A 247 6.44 21.20 7.23
N GLN A 248 6.93 20.07 7.75
CA GLN A 248 7.99 19.22 7.18
C GLN A 248 7.48 18.30 6.06
N THR A 249 6.18 18.04 5.99
CA THR A 249 5.58 17.22 4.92
C THR A 249 5.35 18.05 3.66
N PRO A 250 5.24 17.47 2.45
CA PRO A 250 5.00 18.23 1.22
C PRO A 250 3.72 19.09 1.27
N ALA A 251 3.69 20.22 0.56
CA ALA A 251 2.49 21.06 0.43
C ALA A 251 1.30 20.35 -0.26
N SER A 252 1.57 19.22 -0.91
CA SER A 252 0.58 18.30 -1.47
C SER A 252 0.01 17.33 -0.44
N ASN A 253 0.35 17.41 0.85
CA ASN A 253 -0.27 16.61 1.89
C ASN A 253 -1.61 17.26 2.32
N PRO A 254 -2.77 16.58 2.16
CA PRO A 254 -4.06 17.13 2.56
C PRO A 254 -4.16 17.37 4.06
N VAL A 255 -3.58 16.51 4.92
CA VAL A 255 -3.59 16.68 6.38
C VAL A 255 -2.79 17.93 6.79
N ARG A 256 -1.63 18.18 6.15
CA ARG A 256 -0.91 19.45 6.32
C ARG A 256 -1.82 20.64 5.98
N MET A 257 -2.57 20.56 4.89
CA MET A 257 -3.47 21.64 4.49
C MET A 257 -4.65 21.80 5.45
N CYS A 258 -5.18 20.72 6.03
CA CYS A 258 -6.21 20.79 7.08
C CYS A 258 -5.71 21.65 8.25
N TYR A 259 -4.54 21.32 8.82
CA TYR A 259 -3.94 22.08 9.93
C TYR A 259 -3.58 23.52 9.53
N GLN A 260 -3.08 23.71 8.31
CA GLN A 260 -2.78 25.05 7.79
C GLN A 260 -4.02 25.96 7.75
N LEU A 261 -5.17 25.45 7.26
CA LEU A 261 -6.42 26.20 7.19
C LEU A 261 -7.08 26.35 8.57
N TYR A 262 -6.96 25.34 9.42
CA TYR A 262 -7.58 25.33 10.72
C TYR A 262 -6.93 26.31 11.71
N ASN A 263 -5.59 26.25 11.82
CA ASN A 263 -4.84 26.97 12.85
C ASN A 263 -3.44 27.46 12.40
N ASN A 264 -3.16 27.53 11.09
CA ASN A 264 -1.86 27.94 10.55
C ASN A 264 -0.69 27.03 10.98
N LEU A 265 -0.90 25.70 10.98
CA LEU A 265 0.11 24.70 11.38
C LEU A 265 0.63 24.92 12.82
N ASN A 266 -0.21 25.41 13.71
CA ASN A 266 0.10 25.43 15.14
C ASN A 266 -0.23 24.07 15.75
N ASN A 267 0.38 23.77 16.90
CA ASN A 267 0.02 22.57 17.64
C ASN A 267 -1.45 22.61 18.09
N ARG A 268 -2.08 21.44 18.04
CA ARG A 268 -3.41 21.15 18.56
C ARG A 268 -3.35 19.91 19.47
N GLU A 269 -4.32 19.78 20.33
CA GLU A 269 -4.55 18.64 21.21
C GLU A 269 -4.74 17.36 20.41
N ALA A 270 -4.29 16.24 20.96
CA ALA A 270 -4.30 14.95 20.29
C ALA A 270 -5.46 14.05 20.75
N TRP A 271 -6.66 14.59 20.89
CA TRP A 271 -7.80 13.83 21.43
C TRP A 271 -8.09 12.58 20.60
N ASP A 272 -8.35 12.76 19.31
CA ASP A 272 -8.74 11.65 18.43
C ASP A 272 -7.57 10.69 18.14
N LEU A 273 -6.37 11.25 18.02
CA LEU A 273 -5.15 10.53 17.70
C LEU A 273 -4.79 9.52 18.79
N THR A 274 -5.06 9.84 20.06
CA THR A 274 -4.81 8.92 21.18
C THR A 274 -5.73 7.70 21.15
N ALA A 275 -6.99 7.86 20.76
CA ALA A 275 -7.93 6.76 20.61
C ALA A 275 -7.48 5.82 19.47
N VAL A 276 -7.06 6.36 18.33
CA VAL A 276 -6.53 5.56 17.21
C VAL A 276 -5.24 4.83 17.63
N LEU A 277 -4.30 5.51 18.29
CA LEU A 277 -3.05 4.89 18.74
C LEU A 277 -3.32 3.73 19.71
N TYR A 278 -4.22 3.93 20.68
CA TYR A 278 -4.62 2.87 21.61
C TYR A 278 -5.32 1.71 20.89
N ALA A 279 -6.20 2.00 19.93
CA ALA A 279 -6.95 0.96 19.22
C ALA A 279 -6.04 -0.05 18.51
N VAL A 280 -4.90 0.43 17.99
CA VAL A 280 -3.94 -0.41 17.27
C VAL A 280 -2.86 -0.98 18.19
N ARG A 281 -2.24 -0.16 19.05
CA ARG A 281 -1.08 -0.58 19.88
C ARG A 281 -1.43 -0.97 21.32
N GLY A 282 -2.68 -0.81 21.72
CA GLY A 282 -3.11 -0.97 23.11
C GLY A 282 -2.50 0.09 24.02
N ALA A 283 -2.48 -0.20 25.32
CA ALA A 283 -1.95 0.72 26.32
C ALA A 283 -0.43 0.94 26.18
N ALA A 284 0.30 -0.13 25.79
CA ALA A 284 1.75 -0.20 25.79
C ALA A 284 2.34 0.45 27.06
N ASP A 285 3.44 1.20 26.93
CA ASP A 285 3.98 2.02 28.02
C ASP A 285 3.35 3.42 28.10
N TYR A 286 2.48 3.77 27.14
CA TYR A 286 1.87 5.10 27.01
C TYR A 286 0.89 5.37 28.15
N TRP A 287 0.07 4.38 28.46
CA TRP A 287 -1.06 4.49 29.38
C TRP A 287 -1.17 3.27 30.29
N LYS A 288 -1.93 3.44 31.37
CA LYS A 288 -2.50 2.35 32.16
C LYS A 288 -4.00 2.27 31.89
N LEU A 289 -4.57 1.10 32.09
CA LEU A 289 -6.02 0.95 32.14
C LEU A 289 -6.51 1.15 33.56
N SER A 290 -7.67 1.80 33.71
CA SER A 290 -8.38 1.89 34.99
C SER A 290 -8.70 0.50 35.56
N GLU A 291 -9.12 0.45 36.83
CA GLU A 291 -9.81 -0.73 37.34
C GLU A 291 -11.10 -1.00 36.52
N PRO A 292 -11.58 -2.26 36.48
CA PRO A 292 -12.81 -2.60 35.80
C PRO A 292 -14.02 -1.81 36.28
N GLY A 293 -14.88 -1.43 35.34
CA GLY A 293 -16.12 -0.73 35.63
C GLY A 293 -17.00 -0.57 34.40
N PHE A 294 -17.97 0.32 34.51
CA PHE A 294 -18.77 0.75 33.38
C PHE A 294 -18.95 2.27 33.39
N CYS A 295 -19.14 2.81 32.19
CA CYS A 295 -19.48 4.21 31.98
C CYS A 295 -21.01 4.30 31.94
N LEU A 296 -21.60 5.16 32.76
CA LEU A 296 -23.03 5.44 32.75
C LEU A 296 -23.26 6.81 32.13
N MET A 297 -24.03 6.87 31.05
CA MET A 297 -24.52 8.13 30.48
C MET A 297 -25.83 8.54 31.13
N HIS A 298 -25.82 9.73 31.72
CA HIS A 298 -26.98 10.39 32.29
C HIS A 298 -27.61 11.31 31.26
N ALA A 299 -28.91 11.12 31.00
CA ALA A 299 -29.69 12.07 30.20
C ALA A 299 -30.01 13.32 31.05
N GLN A 300 -29.68 14.51 30.53
CA GLN A 300 -30.06 15.77 31.15
C GLN A 300 -30.43 16.79 30.05
N ILE A 301 -31.34 17.71 30.37
CA ILE A 301 -31.69 18.82 29.48
C ILE A 301 -30.83 20.04 29.87
N PRO A 302 -30.15 20.71 28.91
CA PRO A 302 -30.12 20.40 27.48
C PRO A 302 -29.10 19.32 27.07
N HIS A 303 -28.15 18.94 27.94
CA HIS A 303 -27.06 18.04 27.59
C HIS A 303 -26.76 17.02 28.69
N GLY A 304 -26.47 15.79 28.29
CA GLY A 304 -26.05 14.70 29.17
C GLY A 304 -24.58 14.75 29.58
N TYR A 305 -24.20 13.82 30.45
CA TYR A 305 -22.83 13.66 30.94
C TYR A 305 -22.58 12.20 31.31
N ASN A 306 -21.31 11.78 31.32
CA ASN A 306 -20.92 10.43 31.70
C ASN A 306 -20.63 10.31 33.20
N GLU A 307 -20.58 9.12 33.77
CA GLU A 307 -20.09 8.85 35.12
C GLU A 307 -19.37 7.51 35.13
N TRP A 308 -18.23 7.41 35.82
CA TRP A 308 -17.57 6.13 35.98
C TRP A 308 -18.03 5.40 37.23
N ILE A 309 -18.48 4.15 37.06
CA ILE A 309 -18.91 3.29 38.16
C ILE A 309 -17.97 2.07 38.22
N PRO A 310 -17.05 1.99 39.22
CA PRO A 310 -16.21 0.83 39.42
C PRO A 310 -17.03 -0.44 39.64
N SER A 311 -16.71 -1.50 38.90
CA SER A 311 -17.43 -2.77 38.95
C SER A 311 -16.54 -3.89 38.40
N PRO A 312 -15.96 -4.74 39.27
CA PRO A 312 -15.02 -5.80 38.87
C PRO A 312 -15.54 -6.75 37.78
N GLY A 313 -16.86 -6.96 37.71
CA GLY A 313 -17.51 -7.83 36.74
C GLY A 313 -17.81 -7.19 35.38
N LYS A 314 -17.49 -5.90 35.17
CA LYS A 314 -17.74 -5.18 33.92
C LYS A 314 -16.46 -4.99 33.10
N PRO A 315 -16.52 -5.15 31.76
CA PRO A 315 -15.32 -5.21 30.93
C PRO A 315 -14.81 -3.85 30.47
N HIS A 316 -15.50 -2.74 30.78
CA HIS A 316 -15.08 -1.42 30.28
C HIS A 316 -13.92 -0.86 31.09
N ARG A 317 -13.15 0.03 30.47
CA ARG A 317 -11.97 0.70 31.05
C ARG A 317 -11.90 2.15 30.53
N TYR A 318 -11.14 3.00 31.21
CA TYR A 318 -10.65 4.26 30.63
C TYR A 318 -9.13 4.33 30.77
N LEU A 319 -8.50 5.12 29.89
CA LEU A 319 -7.06 5.31 29.90
C LEU A 319 -6.62 6.23 31.05
N ILE A 320 -5.45 5.95 31.61
CA ILE A 320 -4.77 6.76 32.62
C ILE A 320 -3.37 7.06 32.11
N GLU A 321 -2.95 8.32 32.17
CA GLU A 321 -1.61 8.75 31.77
C GLU A 321 -0.53 7.93 32.51
N SER A 322 0.47 7.46 31.77
CA SER A 322 1.63 6.72 32.30
C SER A 322 2.94 7.27 31.77
N MET A 323 2.98 7.60 30.46
CA MET A 323 4.10 8.27 29.80
C MET A 323 3.86 9.79 29.75
N PRO A 324 4.91 10.63 29.89
CA PRO A 324 4.78 12.08 29.74
C PRO A 324 4.13 12.49 28.42
N PRO A 325 3.18 13.44 28.41
CA PRO A 325 2.43 13.84 27.21
C PRO A 325 3.30 14.25 26.02
N GLU A 326 4.43 14.90 26.26
CA GLU A 326 5.39 15.31 25.22
C GLU A 326 6.01 14.11 24.48
N GLN A 327 6.26 13.01 25.19
CA GLN A 327 6.82 11.80 24.59
C GLN A 327 5.79 11.08 23.73
N VAL A 328 4.54 10.97 24.21
CA VAL A 328 3.43 10.43 23.42
C VAL A 328 3.16 11.33 22.21
N GLY A 329 3.24 12.65 22.39
CA GLY A 329 3.11 13.64 21.33
C GLY A 329 4.13 13.43 20.21
N LYS A 330 5.40 13.21 20.55
CA LYS A 330 6.43 12.90 19.55
C LYS A 330 6.12 11.63 18.76
N ILE A 331 5.63 10.58 19.42
CA ILE A 331 5.27 9.31 18.76
C ILE A 331 4.10 9.51 17.78
N ILE A 332 3.07 10.24 18.21
CA ILE A 332 1.91 10.57 17.38
C ILE A 332 2.35 11.43 16.19
N GLU A 333 3.16 12.46 16.44
CA GLU A 333 3.61 13.35 15.38
C GLU A 333 4.51 12.62 14.38
N ASP A 334 5.39 11.72 14.82
CA ASP A 334 6.19 10.87 13.93
C ASP A 334 5.31 9.99 13.01
N LEU A 335 4.16 9.51 13.48
CA LEU A 335 3.17 8.82 12.65
C LEU A 335 2.48 9.77 11.66
N MET A 336 2.10 10.98 12.09
CA MET A 336 1.47 11.97 11.22
C MET A 336 2.37 12.42 10.05
N LEU A 337 3.70 12.34 10.22
CA LEU A 337 4.68 12.73 9.19
C LEU A 337 4.99 11.61 8.20
N GLU A 338 4.52 10.38 8.45
CA GLU A 338 4.86 9.25 7.61
C GLU A 338 4.31 9.44 6.18
N PRO A 339 5.16 9.32 5.15
CA PRO A 339 4.71 9.46 3.78
C PRO A 339 3.77 8.30 3.39
N PRO A 340 2.87 8.52 2.41
CA PRO A 340 2.12 7.46 1.79
C PRO A 340 3.06 6.37 1.23
N ARG A 341 2.55 5.14 1.24
CA ARG A 341 3.23 3.96 0.71
C ARG A 341 2.40 3.38 -0.43
N SER A 342 3.05 2.84 -1.46
CA SER A 342 2.38 2.24 -2.62
C SER A 342 1.52 1.02 -2.24
N GLY A 343 1.88 0.33 -1.16
CA GLY A 343 1.41 -1.02 -0.89
C GLY A 343 1.98 -2.00 -1.91
N ASN A 344 1.81 -3.30 -1.64
CA ASN A 344 2.04 -4.36 -2.61
C ASN A 344 0.90 -5.39 -2.51
N PRO A 345 0.29 -5.79 -3.64
CA PRO A 345 0.65 -5.42 -5.02
C PRO A 345 0.21 -4.00 -5.42
N ILE A 346 0.93 -3.40 -6.37
CA ILE A 346 0.67 -2.02 -6.84
C ILE A 346 -0.34 -1.93 -7.98
N LEU A 347 -0.59 -3.04 -8.69
CA LEU A 347 -1.57 -3.11 -9.78
C LEU A 347 -2.73 -4.02 -9.39
N LYS A 348 -3.96 -3.57 -9.61
CA LYS A 348 -5.16 -4.39 -9.41
C LYS A 348 -5.30 -5.40 -10.55
N GLY A 349 -5.29 -6.69 -10.22
CA GLY A 349 -5.47 -7.80 -11.17
C GLY A 349 -4.23 -8.69 -11.27
N TRP A 350 -4.30 -9.70 -12.15
CA TRP A 350 -3.22 -10.65 -12.37
C TRP A 350 -2.31 -10.16 -13.48
N TYR A 351 -1.15 -9.64 -13.08
CA TYR A 351 -0.16 -9.06 -13.98
C TYR A 351 1.23 -9.60 -13.64
N ALA A 352 1.96 -9.92 -14.69
CA ALA A 352 3.28 -10.52 -14.60
C ALA A 352 4.26 -9.79 -15.49
N ASP A 353 5.51 -10.23 -15.42
CA ASP A 353 6.60 -9.81 -16.30
C ASP A 353 6.67 -8.29 -16.53
N PRO A 354 6.78 -7.49 -15.44
CA PRO A 354 6.61 -6.05 -15.55
C PRO A 354 7.85 -5.40 -16.17
N GLU A 355 7.64 -4.62 -17.22
CA GLU A 355 8.61 -3.65 -17.73
C GLU A 355 8.29 -2.27 -17.20
N ALA A 356 9.20 -1.70 -16.40
CA ALA A 356 9.05 -0.41 -15.76
C ALA A 356 10.01 0.62 -16.37
N THR A 357 9.50 1.80 -16.70
CA THR A 357 10.29 2.88 -17.30
C THR A 357 9.70 4.25 -16.96
N VAL A 358 10.41 5.32 -17.33
CA VAL A 358 9.94 6.70 -17.23
C VAL A 358 9.77 7.26 -18.64
N PHE A 359 8.56 7.70 -18.97
CA PHE A 359 8.27 8.45 -20.20
C PHE A 359 7.68 9.80 -19.83
N GLY A 360 8.31 10.87 -20.32
CA GLY A 360 8.01 12.23 -19.89
C GLY A 360 8.18 12.41 -18.38
N ASN A 361 7.10 12.79 -17.70
CA ASN A 361 7.07 13.02 -16.25
C ASN A 361 6.24 11.96 -15.49
N LEU A 362 6.03 10.78 -16.10
CA LEU A 362 5.29 9.68 -15.50
C LEU A 362 6.12 8.40 -15.46
N TYR A 363 5.90 7.63 -14.41
CA TYR A 363 6.28 6.23 -14.35
C TYR A 363 5.33 5.42 -15.21
N TRP A 364 5.86 4.43 -15.92
CA TRP A 364 5.08 3.49 -16.73
C TRP A 364 5.45 2.06 -16.38
N ILE A 365 4.45 1.20 -16.32
CA ILE A 365 4.61 -0.26 -16.23
C ILE A 365 3.81 -0.92 -17.36
N PHE A 366 4.50 -1.76 -18.13
CA PHE A 366 3.94 -2.61 -19.17
C PHE A 366 4.08 -4.07 -18.73
N PRO A 367 3.02 -4.71 -18.22
CA PRO A 367 3.07 -6.10 -17.80
C PRO A 367 2.42 -7.06 -18.81
N THR A 368 2.80 -8.33 -18.76
CA THR A 368 1.98 -9.43 -19.29
C THR A 368 0.65 -9.52 -18.54
N TYR A 369 -0.47 -9.63 -19.25
CA TYR A 369 -1.74 -10.04 -18.64
C TYR A 369 -1.64 -11.52 -18.22
N SER A 370 -1.61 -11.80 -16.92
CA SER A 370 -1.35 -13.13 -16.40
C SER A 370 -2.64 -13.96 -16.35
N ALA A 371 -2.78 -14.88 -17.28
CA ALA A 371 -3.93 -15.75 -17.47
C ALA A 371 -3.48 -17.11 -18.02
N PRO A 372 -4.34 -18.13 -18.18
CA PRO A 372 -3.96 -19.33 -18.91
C PRO A 372 -3.39 -18.98 -20.30
N TYR A 373 -2.39 -19.74 -20.77
CA TYR A 373 -1.59 -19.44 -21.97
C TYR A 373 -2.40 -18.94 -23.18
N ASP A 374 -3.49 -19.62 -23.54
CA ASP A 374 -4.37 -19.27 -24.66
C ASP A 374 -5.15 -17.95 -24.50
N GLN A 375 -5.15 -17.35 -23.32
CA GLN A 375 -5.90 -16.14 -22.97
C GLN A 375 -5.02 -14.90 -22.80
N GLN A 376 -3.69 -15.07 -22.83
CA GLN A 376 -2.73 -13.97 -22.72
C GLN A 376 -2.58 -13.25 -24.07
N LEU A 377 -3.63 -12.56 -24.52
CA LEU A 377 -3.76 -12.07 -25.90
C LEU A 377 -3.59 -10.55 -26.05
N HIS A 378 -3.37 -9.83 -24.96
CA HIS A 378 -3.25 -8.38 -24.95
C HIS A 378 -2.29 -7.89 -23.87
N PHE A 379 -1.83 -6.66 -24.03
CA PHE A 379 -1.19 -5.89 -22.96
C PHE A 379 -2.09 -4.75 -22.51
N ASP A 380 -2.12 -4.55 -21.20
CA ASP A 380 -2.49 -3.27 -20.60
C ASP A 380 -1.20 -2.48 -20.30
N ALA A 381 -1.33 -1.20 -19.98
CA ALA A 381 -0.24 -0.43 -19.39
C ALA A 381 -0.75 0.35 -18.18
N PHE A 382 0.18 0.80 -17.34
CA PHE A 382 -0.14 1.54 -16.13
C PHE A 382 0.79 2.73 -16.03
N SER A 383 0.24 3.91 -15.74
CA SER A 383 1.05 5.11 -15.53
C SER A 383 0.83 5.69 -14.13
N SER A 384 1.88 6.19 -13.49
CA SER A 384 1.79 6.86 -12.20
C SER A 384 2.55 8.17 -12.19
N PRO A 385 2.02 9.24 -11.55
CA PRO A 385 2.78 10.44 -11.30
C PRO A 385 3.68 10.32 -10.06
N ASP A 386 3.46 9.33 -9.20
CA ASP A 386 4.06 9.31 -7.86
C ASP A 386 4.36 7.94 -7.22
N LEU A 387 4.36 6.87 -8.02
CA LEU A 387 4.52 5.45 -7.63
C LEU A 387 3.38 4.86 -6.79
N ILE A 388 2.38 5.65 -6.42
CA ILE A 388 1.26 5.21 -5.57
C ILE A 388 -0.02 5.17 -6.38
N HIS A 389 -0.33 6.26 -7.07
CA HIS A 389 -1.58 6.38 -7.82
C HIS A 389 -1.35 5.88 -9.25
N TRP A 390 -1.87 4.69 -9.57
CA TRP A 390 -1.71 4.08 -10.89
C TRP A 390 -2.98 4.21 -11.73
N THR A 391 -2.85 4.81 -12.91
CA THR A 391 -3.89 4.85 -13.95
C THR A 391 -3.72 3.68 -14.89
N LYS A 392 -4.76 2.86 -15.05
CA LYS A 392 -4.77 1.75 -16.00
C LYS A 392 -5.15 2.22 -17.41
N HIS A 393 -4.35 1.84 -18.39
CA HIS A 393 -4.59 1.97 -19.83
C HIS A 393 -4.95 0.60 -20.39
N ASN A 394 -6.21 0.39 -20.73
CA ASN A 394 -6.72 -0.93 -21.10
C ASN A 394 -6.39 -1.27 -22.57
N ARG A 395 -5.95 -2.51 -22.81
CA ARG A 395 -5.76 -3.15 -24.12
C ARG A 395 -5.00 -2.26 -25.10
N ILE A 396 -3.85 -1.75 -24.66
CA ILE A 396 -2.98 -0.88 -25.45
C ILE A 396 -2.44 -1.61 -26.71
N PHE A 397 -2.38 -2.93 -26.65
CA PHE A 397 -1.95 -3.82 -27.74
C PHE A 397 -2.67 -5.16 -27.62
N ASP A 398 -3.03 -5.78 -28.73
CA ASP A 398 -3.80 -7.03 -28.77
C ASP A 398 -3.40 -7.85 -30.02
N ASN A 399 -3.45 -9.18 -29.90
CA ASN A 399 -2.99 -10.11 -30.93
C ASN A 399 -3.70 -9.93 -32.29
N SER A 400 -4.93 -9.40 -32.32
CA SER A 400 -5.64 -9.07 -33.57
C SER A 400 -4.88 -8.08 -34.45
N ARG A 401 -3.90 -7.36 -33.90
CA ARG A 401 -3.02 -6.42 -34.60
C ARG A 401 -1.71 -7.05 -35.10
N VAL A 402 -1.53 -8.35 -34.90
CA VAL A 402 -0.29 -9.09 -35.19
C VAL A 402 -0.63 -10.34 -35.98
N SER A 403 -0.57 -10.27 -37.31
CA SER A 403 -1.08 -11.33 -38.19
C SER A 403 -0.41 -12.70 -38.02
N TRP A 404 0.79 -12.73 -37.45
CA TRP A 404 1.57 -13.95 -37.23
C TRP A 404 1.49 -14.47 -35.78
N ALA A 405 0.97 -13.69 -34.83
CA ALA A 405 0.83 -14.11 -33.43
C ALA A 405 -0.59 -14.58 -33.15
N ARG A 406 -0.73 -15.82 -32.68
CA ARG A 406 -2.02 -16.43 -32.32
C ARG A 406 -2.25 -16.47 -30.81
N ARG A 407 -1.19 -16.61 -30.02
CA ARG A 407 -1.13 -16.68 -28.55
C ARG A 407 0.34 -16.70 -28.14
N ALA A 408 0.74 -16.75 -26.89
CA ALA A 408 0.48 -15.68 -25.95
C ALA A 408 1.37 -14.47 -26.29
N LEU A 409 1.02 -13.26 -25.82
CA LEU A 409 1.91 -12.10 -25.83
C LEU A 409 2.62 -11.99 -24.48
N TRP A 410 3.95 -11.96 -24.48
CA TRP A 410 4.77 -12.08 -23.27
C TRP A 410 5.80 -10.98 -23.07
N ALA A 411 6.06 -10.70 -21.79
CA ALA A 411 7.22 -10.01 -21.23
C ALA A 411 7.66 -8.82 -22.09
N PRO A 412 6.87 -7.74 -22.15
CA PRO A 412 7.14 -6.66 -23.08
C PRO A 412 8.41 -5.89 -22.69
N ALA A 413 9.03 -5.17 -23.63
CA ALA A 413 10.04 -4.15 -23.35
C ALA A 413 9.69 -2.84 -24.06
N ALA A 414 9.82 -1.70 -23.37
CA ALA A 414 9.26 -0.43 -23.82
C ALA A 414 10.33 0.65 -23.98
N VAL A 415 10.38 1.28 -25.16
CA VAL A 415 11.37 2.32 -25.48
C VAL A 415 10.73 3.50 -26.18
N GLU A 416 11.14 4.71 -25.83
CA GLU A 416 10.83 5.93 -26.55
C GLU A 416 11.97 6.30 -27.52
N ARG A 417 11.62 6.64 -28.77
CA ARG A 417 12.54 7.16 -29.79
C ARG A 417 11.82 8.16 -30.68
N ASP A 418 12.36 9.37 -30.76
CA ASP A 418 11.91 10.43 -31.66
C ASP A 418 10.39 10.71 -31.57
N GLY A 419 9.87 10.74 -30.33
CA GLY A 419 8.45 10.98 -30.04
C GLY A 419 7.51 9.80 -30.34
N LYS A 420 8.06 8.63 -30.69
CA LYS A 420 7.33 7.37 -30.84
C LYS A 420 7.70 6.39 -29.74
N PHE A 421 6.73 5.54 -29.42
CA PHE A 421 6.86 4.51 -28.39
C PHE A 421 6.86 3.15 -29.05
N TYR A 422 7.85 2.34 -28.70
CA TYR A 422 8.06 1.00 -29.24
C TYR A 422 7.86 -0.01 -28.12
N LEU A 423 7.09 -1.05 -28.41
CA LEU A 423 6.84 -2.16 -27.50
C LEU A 423 7.34 -3.44 -28.17
N PHE A 424 8.43 -3.99 -27.66
CA PHE A 424 8.89 -5.32 -28.05
C PHE A 424 8.12 -6.35 -27.25
N PHE A 425 7.82 -7.50 -27.84
CA PHE A 425 7.02 -8.55 -27.20
C PHE A 425 7.39 -9.95 -27.72
N GLY A 426 7.30 -10.95 -26.86
CA GLY A 426 7.38 -12.36 -27.25
C GLY A 426 6.01 -12.89 -27.69
N ALA A 427 5.99 -13.79 -28.67
CA ALA A 427 4.77 -14.43 -29.15
C ALA A 427 4.94 -15.91 -29.56
N ASN A 428 3.85 -16.68 -29.42
CA ASN A 428 3.66 -18.07 -29.84
C ASN A 428 4.48 -19.15 -29.12
N ASP A 429 5.30 -18.83 -28.11
CA ASP A 429 6.18 -19.80 -27.44
C ASP A 429 6.95 -20.64 -28.47
N VAL A 430 7.67 -19.97 -29.36
CA VAL A 430 8.09 -20.57 -30.64
C VAL A 430 9.07 -21.74 -30.44
N HIS A 431 8.83 -22.81 -31.19
CA HIS A 431 9.77 -23.92 -31.38
C HIS A 431 10.37 -23.95 -32.80
N GLU A 432 11.41 -24.76 -32.99
CA GLU A 432 12.12 -24.87 -34.27
C GLU A 432 11.16 -25.18 -35.44
N GLY A 433 11.21 -24.37 -36.50
CA GLY A 433 10.35 -24.49 -37.67
C GLY A 433 8.97 -23.85 -37.55
N GLU A 434 8.61 -23.32 -36.39
CA GLU A 434 7.35 -22.57 -36.20
C GLU A 434 7.52 -21.07 -36.52
N THR A 435 6.39 -20.36 -36.59
CA THR A 435 6.37 -18.89 -36.71
C THR A 435 6.00 -18.30 -35.35
N GLY A 436 6.88 -17.48 -34.79
CA GLY A 436 6.70 -16.82 -33.50
C GLY A 436 7.95 -16.03 -33.10
N GLY A 437 8.17 -15.88 -31.80
CA GLY A 437 9.34 -15.21 -31.24
C GLY A 437 9.10 -13.73 -30.98
N ILE A 438 10.13 -12.91 -31.18
CA ILE A 438 10.12 -11.51 -30.76
C ILE A 438 9.58 -10.62 -31.87
N GLY A 439 8.54 -9.84 -31.57
CA GLY A 439 8.01 -8.77 -32.39
C GLY A 439 8.35 -7.37 -31.84
N VAL A 440 8.05 -6.35 -32.64
CA VAL A 440 8.09 -4.94 -32.21
C VAL A 440 6.86 -4.23 -32.76
N ALA A 441 6.17 -3.50 -31.88
CA ALA A 441 5.03 -2.67 -32.20
C ALA A 441 5.34 -1.20 -31.95
N VAL A 442 4.64 -0.30 -32.62
CA VAL A 442 4.86 1.16 -32.52
C VAL A 442 3.55 1.91 -32.25
N SER A 443 3.64 3.00 -31.50
CA SER A 443 2.56 3.94 -31.19
C SER A 443 3.10 5.37 -31.13
N ASP A 444 2.23 6.36 -31.37
CA ASP A 444 2.52 7.77 -31.11
C ASP A 444 2.29 8.17 -29.64
N HIS A 445 1.71 7.26 -28.84
CA HIS A 445 1.43 7.46 -27.43
C HIS A 445 1.81 6.22 -26.59
N PRO A 446 2.33 6.40 -25.35
CA PRO A 446 2.70 5.27 -24.49
C PRO A 446 1.47 4.46 -24.02
N ALA A 447 0.29 5.08 -24.01
CA ALA A 447 -0.99 4.41 -23.75
C ALA A 447 -1.56 3.67 -24.98
N GLY A 448 -0.80 3.57 -26.07
CA GLY A 448 -1.27 2.97 -27.32
C GLY A 448 -2.32 3.81 -28.07
N PRO A 449 -3.06 3.19 -29.01
CA PRO A 449 -2.93 1.80 -29.42
C PRO A 449 -1.63 1.54 -30.21
N TYR A 450 -0.95 0.46 -29.89
CA TYR A 450 0.22 -0.01 -30.63
C TYR A 450 -0.17 -0.82 -31.87
N GLN A 451 0.67 -0.81 -32.90
CA GLN A 451 0.51 -1.59 -34.13
C GLN A 451 1.80 -2.35 -34.46
N ASP A 452 1.70 -3.58 -34.97
CA ASP A 452 2.86 -4.35 -35.44
C ASP A 452 3.63 -3.54 -36.48
N LEU A 453 4.91 -3.28 -36.20
CA LEU A 453 5.78 -2.48 -37.06
C LEU A 453 6.20 -3.24 -38.32
N LEU A 454 6.29 -4.57 -38.24
CA LEU A 454 6.97 -5.39 -39.26
C LEU A 454 6.03 -6.32 -40.02
N GLY A 455 4.90 -6.71 -39.42
CA GLY A 455 4.01 -7.74 -39.97
C GLY A 455 4.60 -9.16 -39.92
N LYS A 456 5.74 -9.33 -39.23
CA LYS A 456 6.48 -10.59 -39.02
C LYS A 456 7.34 -10.49 -37.76
N PRO A 457 7.84 -11.61 -37.20
CA PRO A 457 8.80 -11.55 -36.10
C PRO A 457 10.09 -10.81 -36.50
N LEU A 458 10.60 -9.99 -35.59
CA LEU A 458 11.96 -9.43 -35.64
C LEU A 458 13.00 -10.56 -35.47
N ILE A 459 12.74 -11.48 -34.53
CA ILE A 459 13.56 -12.68 -34.31
C ILE A 459 12.62 -13.89 -34.16
N ASN A 460 12.67 -14.81 -35.12
CA ASN A 460 11.96 -16.10 -35.09
C ASN A 460 12.88 -17.28 -34.76
N GLN A 461 14.18 -17.13 -35.01
CA GLN A 461 15.13 -18.25 -35.02
C GLN A 461 15.65 -18.53 -33.61
N ILE A 462 15.80 -19.80 -33.26
CA ILE A 462 16.52 -20.23 -32.05
C ILE A 462 18.02 -20.21 -32.37
N VAL A 463 18.76 -19.32 -31.73
CA VAL A 463 20.20 -19.14 -31.96
C VAL A 463 20.96 -19.42 -30.68
N ASN A 464 22.06 -20.16 -30.73
CA ASN A 464 22.84 -20.58 -29.55
C ASN A 464 21.99 -21.31 -28.48
N GLY A 465 20.88 -21.94 -28.87
CA GLY A 465 19.95 -22.59 -27.94
C GLY A 465 18.97 -21.63 -27.23
N ALA A 466 19.08 -20.32 -27.44
CA ALA A 466 18.20 -19.33 -26.83
C ALA A 466 16.86 -19.26 -27.54
N GLN A 467 15.79 -19.53 -26.80
CA GLN A 467 14.43 -19.28 -27.27
C GLN A 467 14.21 -17.76 -27.41
N PRO A 468 13.63 -17.26 -28.52
CA PRO A 468 13.38 -15.83 -28.71
C PRO A 468 12.17 -15.35 -27.88
N ILE A 469 12.37 -15.22 -26.58
CA ILE A 469 11.43 -14.69 -25.58
C ILE A 469 12.16 -13.72 -24.63
N ASP A 470 11.40 -13.09 -23.73
CA ASP A 470 11.89 -12.25 -22.64
C ASP A 470 12.92 -11.23 -23.12
N GLN A 471 12.53 -10.46 -24.13
CA GLN A 471 13.39 -9.45 -24.70
C GLN A 471 13.47 -8.21 -23.81
N PHE A 472 14.66 -7.63 -23.72
CA PHE A 472 14.97 -6.39 -23.02
C PHE A 472 15.79 -5.48 -23.92
N VAL A 473 15.41 -4.20 -24.02
CA VAL A 473 16.11 -3.24 -24.87
C VAL A 473 17.02 -2.39 -24.01
N PHE A 474 18.31 -2.43 -24.31
CA PHE A 474 19.34 -1.72 -23.56
C PHE A 474 20.05 -0.71 -24.46
N LYS A 475 20.10 0.55 -24.04
CA LYS A 475 20.89 1.59 -24.71
C LYS A 475 22.26 1.70 -24.04
N ASP A 476 23.32 1.43 -24.81
CA ASP A 476 24.68 1.54 -24.33
C ASP A 476 25.19 3.01 -24.34
N LYS A 477 26.33 3.26 -23.69
CA LYS A 477 26.99 4.56 -23.54
C LYS A 477 27.37 5.21 -24.88
N ASP A 478 27.56 4.41 -25.93
CA ASP A 478 27.84 4.89 -27.28
C ASP A 478 26.57 5.26 -28.08
N GLY A 479 25.39 5.07 -27.49
CA GLY A 479 24.08 5.32 -28.09
C GLY A 479 23.53 4.17 -28.92
N GLN A 480 24.23 3.03 -29.05
CA GLN A 480 23.72 1.84 -29.71
C GLN A 480 22.65 1.16 -28.84
N ASP A 481 21.50 0.88 -29.44
CA ASP A 481 20.48 0.04 -28.82
C ASP A 481 20.79 -1.44 -29.07
N TYR A 482 20.74 -2.23 -28.02
CA TYR A 482 20.87 -3.67 -28.03
C TYR A 482 19.55 -4.31 -27.63
N LEU A 483 19.27 -5.48 -28.21
CA LEU A 483 18.22 -6.37 -27.72
C LEU A 483 18.89 -7.56 -27.04
N ILE A 484 18.63 -7.73 -25.75
CA ILE A 484 19.04 -8.88 -24.96
C ILE A 484 17.82 -9.77 -24.82
N TYR A 485 17.95 -11.07 -25.09
CA TYR A 485 16.79 -11.97 -25.04
C TYR A 485 17.24 -13.41 -24.79
N GLY A 486 16.31 -14.26 -24.34
CA GLY A 486 16.57 -15.69 -24.29
C GLY A 486 15.81 -16.42 -23.20
N GLY A 487 15.23 -17.56 -23.57
CA GLY A 487 14.73 -18.59 -22.66
C GLY A 487 15.54 -19.89 -22.74
N TRP A 488 15.09 -20.91 -22.02
CA TRP A 488 15.70 -22.24 -21.97
C TRP A 488 17.17 -22.24 -21.54
N SER A 489 17.51 -21.39 -20.58
CA SER A 489 18.87 -21.30 -20.02
C SER A 489 19.95 -20.78 -20.96
N HIS A 490 19.58 -20.12 -22.06
CA HIS A 490 20.51 -19.45 -22.96
C HIS A 490 20.10 -18.00 -23.20
N CYS A 491 21.07 -17.10 -23.29
CA CYS A 491 20.86 -15.66 -23.45
C CYS A 491 21.72 -15.11 -24.58
N ASN A 492 21.10 -14.38 -25.50
CA ASN A 492 21.75 -13.71 -26.61
C ASN A 492 21.64 -12.19 -26.49
N ILE A 493 22.58 -11.51 -27.12
CA ILE A 493 22.54 -10.07 -27.39
C ILE A 493 22.77 -9.79 -28.88
N VAL A 494 22.01 -8.83 -29.40
CA VAL A 494 22.08 -8.37 -30.81
C VAL A 494 22.06 -6.85 -30.86
N ARG A 495 22.61 -6.26 -31.92
CA ARG A 495 22.53 -4.83 -32.19
C ARG A 495 21.26 -4.53 -32.98
N LEU A 496 20.48 -3.55 -32.54
CA LEU A 496 19.29 -3.09 -33.26
C LEU A 496 19.66 -2.02 -34.30
N LYS A 497 18.91 -1.98 -35.41
CA LYS A 497 18.87 -0.81 -36.28
C LYS A 497 18.27 0.39 -35.53
N PRO A 498 18.65 1.63 -35.87
CA PRO A 498 18.11 2.84 -35.24
C PRO A 498 16.58 3.00 -35.33
N ASP A 499 15.96 2.40 -36.35
CA ASP A 499 14.51 2.41 -36.59
C ASP A 499 13.80 1.16 -36.03
N PHE A 500 14.54 0.29 -35.34
CA PHE A 500 14.08 -0.99 -34.78
C PHE A 500 13.49 -1.98 -35.79
N THR A 501 13.70 -1.78 -37.10
CA THR A 501 13.13 -2.66 -38.15
C THR A 501 13.96 -3.92 -38.44
N GLY A 502 15.07 -4.11 -37.73
CA GLY A 502 15.99 -5.21 -37.97
C GLY A 502 17.24 -5.16 -37.10
N LEU A 503 18.14 -6.09 -37.37
CA LEU A 503 19.41 -6.24 -36.65
C LEU A 503 20.59 -5.71 -37.47
N LEU A 504 21.68 -5.36 -36.78
CA LEU A 504 22.97 -5.00 -37.35
C LEU A 504 24.03 -6.06 -37.00
N PRO A 505 25.01 -6.30 -37.89
CA PRO A 505 26.16 -7.14 -37.55
C PRO A 505 27.07 -6.43 -36.52
N PHE A 506 27.75 -7.23 -35.72
CA PHE A 506 28.90 -6.83 -34.93
C PHE A 506 30.13 -6.61 -35.84
N SER A 507 31.19 -6.02 -35.28
CA SER A 507 32.42 -5.70 -36.03
C SER A 507 33.12 -6.92 -36.63
N ASP A 508 32.90 -8.10 -36.06
CA ASP A 508 33.43 -9.38 -36.57
C ASP A 508 32.51 -10.07 -37.59
N GLY A 509 31.43 -9.41 -38.01
CA GLY A 509 30.47 -9.90 -39.00
C GLY A 509 29.37 -10.81 -38.44
N THR A 510 29.45 -11.22 -37.17
CA THR A 510 28.37 -12.01 -36.54
C THR A 510 27.16 -11.13 -36.22
N THR A 511 25.95 -11.70 -36.16
CA THR A 511 24.73 -10.95 -35.78
C THR A 511 24.30 -11.23 -34.34
N PHE A 512 24.58 -12.43 -33.83
CA PHE A 512 24.18 -12.88 -32.50
C PHE A 512 25.41 -13.20 -31.65
N LYS A 513 25.41 -12.75 -30.40
CA LYS A 513 26.41 -13.09 -29.39
C LYS A 513 25.74 -13.75 -28.20
N GLU A 514 26.25 -14.89 -27.76
CA GLU A 514 25.81 -15.51 -26.51
C GLU A 514 26.48 -14.81 -25.32
N ILE A 515 25.68 -14.45 -24.31
CA ILE A 515 26.15 -13.81 -23.07
C ILE A 515 25.63 -14.53 -21.80
N THR A 516 25.22 -15.79 -21.95
CA THR A 516 24.60 -16.64 -20.92
C THR A 516 25.42 -16.69 -19.62
N PRO A 517 24.90 -16.14 -18.50
CA PRO A 517 25.51 -16.30 -17.18
C PRO A 517 25.25 -17.69 -16.58
N GLU A 518 25.99 -18.03 -15.53
CA GLU A 518 25.74 -19.24 -14.75
C GLU A 518 24.31 -19.22 -14.17
N ARG A 519 23.57 -20.34 -14.31
CA ARG A 519 22.20 -20.54 -13.81
C ARG A 519 21.12 -19.65 -14.42
N TYR A 520 21.40 -19.02 -15.56
CA TYR A 520 20.39 -18.30 -16.34
C TYR A 520 19.19 -19.20 -16.68
N VAL A 521 17.99 -18.62 -16.65
CA VAL A 521 16.77 -19.26 -17.18
C VAL A 521 16.15 -18.35 -18.23
N GLU A 522 15.81 -17.12 -17.85
CA GLU A 522 15.08 -16.14 -18.66
C GLU A 522 15.11 -14.72 -18.02
N GLY A 523 14.31 -13.78 -18.53
CA GLY A 523 14.08 -12.44 -17.96
C GLY A 523 15.33 -11.55 -17.81
N PRO A 524 16.11 -11.30 -18.88
CA PRO A 524 17.27 -10.43 -18.83
C PRO A 524 16.88 -8.98 -18.52
N CYS A 525 17.65 -8.30 -17.68
CA CYS A 525 17.54 -6.86 -17.43
C CYS A 525 18.95 -6.29 -17.25
N MET A 526 19.26 -5.19 -17.93
CA MET A 526 20.58 -4.56 -17.85
C MET A 526 20.48 -3.06 -17.61
N PHE A 527 21.30 -2.53 -16.71
CA PHE A 527 21.43 -1.10 -16.51
C PHE A 527 22.88 -0.69 -16.26
N ILE A 528 23.16 0.61 -16.41
CA ILE A 528 24.47 1.20 -16.10
C ILE A 528 24.33 1.99 -14.80
N ARG A 529 25.26 1.79 -13.87
CA ARG A 529 25.45 2.65 -12.70
C ARG A 529 26.94 2.94 -12.56
N GLY A 530 27.31 4.22 -12.62
CA GLY A 530 28.71 4.63 -12.76
C GLY A 530 29.31 4.17 -14.09
N ASP A 531 30.46 3.50 -14.06
CA ASP A 531 31.13 2.95 -15.23
C ASP A 531 30.79 1.47 -15.51
N LYS A 532 29.99 0.81 -14.66
CA LYS A 532 29.72 -0.62 -14.72
C LYS A 532 28.38 -0.99 -15.35
N TYR A 533 28.33 -2.19 -15.92
CA TYR A 533 27.12 -2.83 -16.44
C TYR A 533 26.61 -3.84 -15.41
N TYR A 534 25.38 -3.65 -14.95
CA TYR A 534 24.70 -4.57 -14.06
C TYR A 534 23.77 -5.41 -14.91
N PHE A 535 24.04 -6.71 -14.98
CA PHE A 535 23.21 -7.64 -15.73
C PHE A 535 22.48 -8.58 -14.77
N MET A 536 21.16 -8.61 -14.87
CA MET A 536 20.25 -9.34 -13.98
C MET A 536 19.40 -10.31 -14.79
N TRP A 537 18.98 -11.41 -14.17
CA TRP A 537 18.17 -12.44 -14.81
C TRP A 537 17.37 -13.26 -13.79
N SER A 538 16.37 -13.98 -14.27
CA SER A 538 15.59 -14.91 -13.46
C SER A 538 16.26 -16.29 -13.34
N GLU A 539 16.20 -16.88 -12.14
CA GLU A 539 16.59 -18.25 -11.84
C GLU A 539 15.40 -19.05 -11.29
N GLY A 540 15.36 -20.35 -11.58
CA GLY A 540 14.24 -21.22 -11.20
C GLY A 540 13.07 -21.11 -12.17
N GLY A 541 12.01 -21.88 -11.95
CA GLY A 541 10.82 -21.86 -12.81
C GLY A 541 9.73 -20.93 -12.28
N TRP A 542 9.14 -20.09 -13.14
CA TRP A 542 8.10 -19.11 -12.82
C TRP A 542 6.84 -19.71 -12.16
N THR A 543 6.56 -20.98 -12.43
CA THR A 543 5.45 -21.73 -11.80
C THR A 543 5.72 -22.11 -10.34
N GLY A 544 6.99 -22.13 -9.94
CA GLY A 544 7.43 -22.61 -8.63
C GLY A 544 7.64 -21.51 -7.60
N PRO A 545 7.86 -21.88 -6.33
CA PRO A 545 8.14 -20.94 -5.25
C PRO A 545 9.57 -20.38 -5.30
N ASN A 546 10.50 -21.10 -5.95
CA ASN A 546 11.92 -20.79 -6.00
C ASN A 546 12.32 -19.86 -7.16
N TYR A 547 11.34 -19.34 -7.93
CA TYR A 547 11.59 -18.29 -8.90
C TYR A 547 12.22 -17.08 -8.18
N SER A 548 13.31 -16.56 -8.74
CA SER A 548 14.20 -15.59 -8.09
C SER A 548 14.97 -14.78 -9.11
N VAL A 549 15.62 -13.69 -8.69
CA VAL A 549 16.49 -12.87 -9.53
C VAL A 549 17.93 -12.96 -9.05
N ALA A 550 18.87 -13.13 -9.98
CA ALA A 550 20.30 -13.05 -9.74
C ALA A 550 20.95 -11.99 -10.64
N TYR A 551 22.21 -11.66 -10.34
CA TYR A 551 22.93 -10.64 -11.09
C TYR A 551 24.44 -10.89 -11.19
N ALA A 552 25.05 -10.16 -12.12
CA ALA A 552 26.48 -10.00 -12.35
C ALA A 552 26.80 -8.53 -12.61
N ILE A 553 28.08 -8.17 -12.47
CA ILE A 553 28.62 -6.86 -12.84
C ILE A 553 29.71 -7.09 -13.88
N GLY A 554 29.71 -6.30 -14.96
CA GLY A 554 30.68 -6.36 -16.04
C GLY A 554 31.24 -4.99 -16.41
N ASP A 555 32.35 -5.00 -17.14
CA ASP A 555 33.05 -3.81 -17.64
C ASP A 555 32.63 -3.43 -19.08
N SER A 556 31.87 -4.29 -19.76
CA SER A 556 31.36 -4.05 -21.12
C SER A 556 29.95 -4.62 -21.28
N VAL A 557 29.21 -4.12 -22.29
CA VAL A 557 27.88 -4.61 -22.65
C VAL A 557 27.85 -6.11 -23.03
N LEU A 558 28.98 -6.65 -23.50
CA LEU A 558 29.13 -8.07 -23.85
C LEU A 558 29.70 -8.94 -22.72
N GLY A 559 29.91 -8.36 -21.53
CA GLY A 559 30.48 -9.07 -20.39
C GLY A 559 32.01 -9.20 -20.45
N PRO A 560 32.59 -10.31 -19.91
CA PRO A 560 31.90 -11.48 -19.37
C PRO A 560 31.10 -11.19 -18.10
N PHE A 561 29.95 -11.85 -17.93
CA PHE A 561 29.08 -11.69 -16.77
C PHE A 561 29.19 -12.87 -15.81
N LYS A 562 30.09 -12.76 -14.83
CA LYS A 562 30.24 -13.77 -13.77
C LYS A 562 29.20 -13.53 -12.67
N ARG A 563 28.38 -14.55 -12.38
CA ARG A 563 27.34 -14.51 -11.34
C ARG A 563 27.92 -14.10 -9.98
N ILE A 564 27.30 -13.09 -9.36
CA ILE A 564 27.65 -12.58 -8.04
C ILE A 564 26.72 -13.17 -6.99
N GLY A 565 25.40 -12.99 -7.15
CA GLY A 565 24.46 -13.35 -6.11
C GLY A 565 23.00 -13.35 -6.55
N LYS A 566 22.16 -13.92 -5.69
CA LYS A 566 20.70 -13.85 -5.79
C LYS A 566 20.24 -12.64 -4.98
N ILE A 567 19.42 -11.78 -5.56
CA ILE A 567 18.99 -10.49 -4.98
C ILE A 567 17.50 -10.41 -4.73
N LEU A 568 16.67 -11.17 -5.44
CA LEU A 568 15.22 -11.26 -5.18
C LEU A 568 14.83 -12.72 -5.00
N GLN A 569 14.03 -13.01 -3.98
CA GLN A 569 13.52 -14.36 -3.71
C GLN A 569 12.23 -14.30 -2.88
N GLN A 570 11.56 -15.44 -2.76
CA GLN A 570 10.41 -15.58 -1.86
C GLN A 570 10.75 -15.27 -0.39
N ASP A 571 9.75 -14.76 0.31
CA ASP A 571 9.68 -14.72 1.77
C ASP A 571 8.41 -15.47 2.18
N PRO A 572 8.52 -16.65 2.82
CA PRO A 572 7.35 -17.46 3.22
C PRO A 572 6.32 -16.74 4.10
N THR A 573 6.68 -15.59 4.68
CA THR A 573 5.78 -14.76 5.48
C THR A 573 5.09 -13.66 4.67
N VAL A 574 5.51 -13.41 3.42
CA VAL A 574 4.98 -12.36 2.54
C VAL A 574 4.42 -12.91 1.23
N ALA A 575 5.19 -13.69 0.48
CA ALA A 575 4.83 -14.20 -0.85
C ALA A 575 5.85 -15.23 -1.38
N THR A 576 5.45 -16.00 -2.40
CA THR A 576 6.32 -16.99 -3.08
C THR A 576 6.59 -16.61 -4.54
N GLY A 577 7.58 -17.25 -5.18
CA GLY A 577 7.82 -17.13 -6.62
C GLY A 577 8.10 -15.69 -7.08
N ALA A 578 8.94 -14.97 -6.34
CA ALA A 578 9.32 -13.60 -6.66
C ALA A 578 10.45 -13.58 -7.71
N GLY A 579 10.09 -13.40 -8.98
CA GLY A 579 11.03 -13.35 -10.11
C GLY A 579 10.38 -12.65 -11.30
N HIS A 580 11.08 -12.61 -12.43
CA HIS A 580 10.88 -11.66 -13.54
C HIS A 580 10.73 -10.21 -13.06
N HIS A 581 11.61 -9.36 -13.55
CA HIS A 581 11.70 -8.01 -13.02
C HIS A 581 12.17 -7.04 -14.09
N SER A 582 11.94 -5.77 -13.81
CA SER A 582 12.64 -4.63 -14.41
C SER A 582 13.16 -3.73 -13.29
N VAL A 583 14.06 -2.82 -13.68
CA VAL A 583 14.66 -1.85 -12.77
C VAL A 583 14.20 -0.45 -13.18
N LEU A 584 13.63 0.27 -12.22
CA LEU A 584 13.25 1.66 -12.38
C LEU A 584 14.29 2.56 -11.72
N HIS A 585 14.96 3.37 -12.53
CA HIS A 585 15.89 4.41 -12.06
C HIS A 585 15.20 5.76 -12.04
N ILE A 586 15.26 6.48 -10.90
CA ILE A 586 14.76 7.84 -10.86
C ILE A 586 15.78 8.78 -11.53
N PRO A 587 15.40 9.48 -12.61
CA PRO A 587 16.30 10.38 -13.33
C PRO A 587 16.99 11.37 -12.38
N GLN A 588 18.28 11.61 -12.65
CA GLN A 588 19.11 12.58 -11.91
C GLN A 588 19.28 12.28 -10.41
N SER A 589 19.05 11.04 -9.99
CA SER A 589 19.29 10.60 -8.62
C SER A 589 19.99 9.23 -8.58
N ASP A 590 20.29 8.73 -7.39
CA ASP A 590 20.73 7.34 -7.18
C ASP A 590 19.64 6.52 -6.48
N ASP A 591 18.36 6.89 -6.70
CA ASP A 591 17.22 6.12 -6.22
C ASP A 591 16.82 5.06 -7.26
N TRP A 592 16.80 3.80 -6.84
CA TRP A 592 16.50 2.64 -7.67
C TRP A 592 15.40 1.79 -7.04
N TYR A 593 14.54 1.27 -7.90
CA TYR A 593 13.47 0.35 -7.52
C TYR A 593 13.52 -0.88 -8.40
N ILE A 594 13.18 -2.03 -7.82
CA ILE A 594 12.91 -3.24 -8.57
C ILE A 594 11.40 -3.38 -8.70
N VAL A 595 10.90 -3.52 -9.92
CA VAL A 595 9.50 -3.85 -10.20
C VAL A 595 9.47 -5.30 -10.64
N TYR A 596 8.69 -6.13 -9.96
CA TYR A 596 8.72 -7.57 -10.13
C TYR A 596 7.33 -8.16 -9.99
N HIS A 597 7.16 -9.45 -10.31
CA HIS A 597 5.95 -10.16 -9.92
C HIS A 597 6.21 -11.18 -8.82
N ARG A 598 5.17 -11.50 -8.06
CA ARG A 598 5.18 -12.58 -7.07
C ARG A 598 3.83 -13.30 -7.03
N ARG A 599 3.77 -14.41 -6.31
CA ARG A 599 2.53 -15.13 -6.01
C ARG A 599 2.09 -14.87 -4.56
N PRO A 600 0.87 -14.36 -4.31
CA PRO A 600 0.35 -14.17 -2.95
C PRO A 600 0.38 -15.46 -2.13
N LEU A 601 0.48 -15.35 -0.80
CA LEU A 601 0.39 -16.52 0.07
C LEU A 601 -0.98 -17.20 -0.06
N GLY A 602 -0.97 -18.53 -0.05
CA GLY A 602 -2.18 -19.35 -0.20
C GLY A 602 -2.58 -19.62 -1.66
N GLU A 603 -2.13 -18.79 -2.60
CA GLU A 603 -2.38 -18.99 -4.03
C GLU A 603 -1.51 -20.12 -4.59
N ARG A 604 -2.12 -20.98 -5.42
CA ARG A 604 -1.46 -22.16 -6.03
C ARG A 604 -1.48 -22.17 -7.55
N ASP A 605 -2.31 -21.34 -8.18
CA ASP A 605 -2.31 -21.21 -9.63
C ASP A 605 -1.03 -20.50 -10.07
N ALA A 606 -0.35 -21.06 -11.07
CA ALA A 606 0.85 -20.47 -11.62
C ALA A 606 0.60 -19.09 -12.22
N ASN A 607 -0.62 -18.83 -12.71
CA ASN A 607 -1.02 -17.58 -13.36
C ASN A 607 -1.47 -16.49 -12.36
N HIS A 608 -1.66 -16.80 -11.07
CA HIS A 608 -2.04 -15.81 -10.04
C HIS A 608 -0.81 -15.02 -9.57
N ARG A 609 -0.23 -14.26 -10.51
CA ARG A 609 0.93 -13.40 -10.31
C ARG A 609 0.48 -11.95 -10.17
N VAL A 610 1.10 -11.23 -9.25
CA VAL A 610 0.80 -9.82 -8.97
C VAL A 610 2.06 -8.97 -9.04
N THR A 611 1.94 -7.79 -9.64
CA THR A 611 3.05 -6.83 -9.77
C THR A 611 3.30 -6.09 -8.47
N CYS A 612 4.56 -6.02 -8.08
CA CYS A 612 5.06 -5.42 -6.84
C CYS A 612 6.26 -4.52 -7.14
N ILE A 613 6.55 -3.62 -6.20
CA ILE A 613 7.71 -2.73 -6.23
C ILE A 613 8.35 -2.67 -4.85
N ASP A 614 9.68 -2.68 -4.79
CA ASP A 614 10.46 -2.46 -3.57
C ASP A 614 11.75 -1.67 -3.91
N ARG A 615 12.39 -1.05 -2.91
CA ARG A 615 13.67 -0.35 -3.11
C ARG A 615 14.75 -1.37 -3.49
N MET A 616 15.62 -0.98 -4.42
CA MET A 616 16.85 -1.69 -4.73
C MET A 616 18.03 -0.83 -4.29
N GLU A 617 18.88 -1.36 -3.44
CA GLU A 617 19.97 -0.62 -2.80
C GLU A 617 21.32 -1.25 -3.13
N PHE A 618 22.37 -0.47 -2.97
CA PHE A 618 23.74 -0.88 -3.29
C PHE A 618 24.65 -0.59 -2.10
N ASP A 619 25.56 -1.51 -1.81
CA ASP A 619 26.59 -1.29 -0.80
C ASP A 619 27.68 -0.32 -1.30
N ASP A 620 28.59 0.07 -0.41
CA ASP A 620 29.70 0.98 -0.71
C ASP A 620 30.67 0.44 -1.79
N LYS A 621 30.60 -0.86 -2.12
CA LYS A 621 31.39 -1.51 -3.17
C LYS A 621 30.64 -1.62 -4.49
N GLY A 622 29.38 -1.18 -4.53
CA GLY A 622 28.51 -1.24 -5.69
C GLY A 622 27.80 -2.58 -5.85
N PHE A 623 27.86 -3.51 -4.89
CA PHE A 623 27.04 -4.72 -4.97
C PHE A 623 25.58 -4.41 -4.66
N ILE A 624 24.65 -5.05 -5.39
CA ILE A 624 23.22 -4.97 -5.09
C ILE A 624 22.96 -5.70 -3.78
N GLU A 625 22.33 -5.01 -2.82
CA GLU A 625 21.88 -5.62 -1.58
C GLU A 625 20.66 -6.52 -1.84
N PRO A 626 20.50 -7.64 -1.11
CA PRO A 626 19.31 -8.48 -1.23
C PRO A 626 18.03 -7.68 -0.97
N VAL A 627 17.15 -7.65 -1.97
CA VAL A 627 15.86 -6.98 -1.88
C VAL A 627 14.95 -7.74 -0.93
N LYS A 628 14.38 -7.00 0.02
CA LYS A 628 13.34 -7.51 0.91
C LYS A 628 11.97 -7.28 0.26
N ILE A 629 11.26 -8.34 -0.09
CA ILE A 629 9.88 -8.21 -0.57
C ILE A 629 8.96 -7.78 0.59
N THR A 630 8.05 -6.84 0.34
CA THR A 630 7.23 -6.25 1.42
C THR A 630 5.74 -6.23 1.08
N HIS A 631 4.88 -6.02 2.09
CA HIS A 631 3.48 -5.61 1.88
C HIS A 631 3.36 -4.10 1.69
N GLN A 632 4.36 -3.35 2.16
CA GLN A 632 4.37 -1.90 2.23
C GLN A 632 4.69 -1.25 0.90
N GLY A 633 5.56 -1.86 0.09
CA GLY A 633 6.10 -1.25 -1.12
C GLY A 633 6.91 0.02 -0.81
N VAL A 634 6.81 1.02 -1.68
CA VAL A 634 7.71 2.18 -1.68
C VAL A 634 7.01 3.47 -1.27
N GLU A 635 7.78 4.47 -0.85
CA GLU A 635 7.25 5.79 -0.52
C GLU A 635 6.81 6.54 -1.78
N ARG A 636 5.87 7.47 -1.59
CA ARG A 636 5.45 8.41 -2.63
C ARG A 636 6.65 9.16 -3.22
N ARG A 637 6.83 9.10 -4.53
CA ARG A 637 7.94 9.76 -5.23
C ARG A 637 7.43 10.46 -6.48
N VAL A 638 7.29 11.78 -6.42
CA VAL A 638 6.93 12.57 -7.62
C VAL A 638 8.20 12.84 -8.43
N LEU A 639 8.13 12.68 -9.75
CA LEU A 639 9.22 13.10 -10.65
C LEU A 639 9.32 14.62 -10.69
N THR A 640 10.46 15.16 -10.26
CA THR A 640 10.82 16.56 -10.46
C THR A 640 11.54 16.69 -11.79
N VAL A 641 10.89 17.30 -12.78
CA VAL A 641 11.55 17.67 -14.02
C VAL A 641 11.86 19.15 -13.92
N ASP A 642 13.14 19.52 -13.90
CA ASP A 642 13.54 20.90 -14.16
C ASP A 642 13.03 21.25 -15.58
N ARG A 643 12.13 22.23 -15.66
CA ARG A 643 11.56 22.70 -16.93
C ARG A 643 12.59 23.46 -17.75
#